data_AF-A0A6N8SQY3-F1
#
_entry.id   AF-A0A6N8SQY3-F1
#
_cell.length_a   1.000
_cell.length_b   1.000
_cell.length_c   1.000
_cell.angle_alpha   90.00
_cell.angle_beta   90.00
_cell.angle_gamma   90.00
#
_symmetry.space_group_name_H-M   'P 1'
#
loop_
_entity.id
_entity.type
_entity.pdbx_description
1 polymer ?
#
loop_
_entity_poly.entity_id
_entity_poly.type
_entity_poly.pdbx_seq_one_letter_code
_entity_poly.pdbx_strand_id
1 'polypeptide(L)'
;MDRRSFLRVGALIAGDTGAAHLTQSDPALKVQFDGVSQTLPPSDGVSLLGWNSDNQLVNRQAEGASLAEARAAAEIAIAAANGKFEFDTRAAAVAADIPSSVHGITLRGWLAIGDGRAGLYIDAPNGSTDTFLSADGRVWYGAVPQAMRRFADITALAMATVAQDMILVAGMVMQPDVNGPFPDAAGRKFAPALHVTPRMFGAAGDGVADDRAAVQAAWSYAARAKIPCRMEGLEYNCSEAICWDSDLTVYGQGAILYPTAWPASGGFVNNVWMPPEPEIRRIVSNVYISDVILDGSKLPEPAAKQNANLFGGARGLSNARFVRCVGRKMRDGTGNGTGGGAFGVELGATNVVYEDCVAEDCFRAIRVGGQSGDWGGPTNALKRSIGIVMKNFTARRCGCAIFAHAVGSPTNDRNVSNIGVFDVVWDGGYVEDCGHYPWGEFDFAANPNIPPQKTGVFVFAYARNIAIRDVRVKINDDLTTRADWLGRSGYPVAGTNYIGAGKAGHIGALIWGHGRNVTMSNITLDGNVDAIFQCARAITFGDVATVPPTNGMGSVQQVLFDEIRQVRGGHDYVFDGQAGLSNRKMGVQIMRLLRHTAPNLGVVGPNGTAGLTNVRIQDVRAGGIKVEGTVAEFLAFGNTMPGTGVGDNVSFGSQAWGGGYHAKGGRYGTSYDPAANIWRFSSPSSAAEARLAFYTRGGLVGSIATTNTSTAYNTTSDETRKDFIGPLSSERAIEIIRQDPVREFTWKEGGGYAVGWGAQTSYQVSHDLATPGGWVDPLTGEAVTEGHVCWVNPQTHEAVAEGWSSYGSEHEMLLEEFGVALSAGQRGVASTLQTEINAIEANAPLLTAQRVAAVYVPWSVDQAKRTPYLWAAVSGLVDRLDALQAEIADLRSRIP
;
A
#
# COMPACT_ATOMS: atom_id res chain seq x y z
N MET A 1 -20.34 0.63 -16.60
CA MET A 1 -21.57 0.99 -17.32
C MET A 1 -21.42 2.42 -17.82
N ASP A 2 -21.55 2.58 -19.14
CA ASP A 2 -21.36 3.82 -19.92
C ASP A 2 -22.59 4.74 -19.78
N ARG A 3 -22.39 6.05 -19.60
CA ARG A 3 -23.47 7.07 -19.60
C ARG A 3 -23.21 8.06 -20.74
N ARG A 4 -23.74 7.74 -21.92
CA ARG A 4 -23.94 8.71 -23.01
C ARG A 4 -25.43 9.01 -23.11
N SER A 5 -25.82 10.20 -22.69
CA SER A 5 -27.16 10.75 -22.93
C SER A 5 -27.15 11.50 -24.27
N PHE A 6 -27.92 11.01 -25.25
CA PHE A 6 -28.16 11.72 -26.50
C PHE A 6 -29.04 12.95 -26.27
N LEU A 7 -28.58 14.10 -26.75
CA LEU A 7 -29.36 15.34 -26.84
C LEU A 7 -30.45 15.16 -27.92
N ARG A 8 -31.73 15.13 -27.53
CA ARG A 8 -32.86 15.25 -28.46
C ARG A 8 -33.16 16.73 -28.66
N VAL A 9 -32.84 17.25 -29.84
CA VAL A 9 -33.40 18.54 -30.30
C VAL A 9 -34.77 18.25 -30.92
N GLY A 10 -35.84 18.62 -30.20
CA GLY A 10 -37.19 18.57 -30.72
C GLY A 10 -37.49 19.83 -31.53
N ALA A 11 -37.46 19.74 -32.86
CA ALA A 11 -38.02 20.76 -33.73
C ALA A 11 -39.46 20.36 -34.10
N LEU A 12 -40.42 21.16 -33.65
CA LEU A 12 -41.82 21.09 -34.05
C LEU A 12 -41.93 21.66 -35.47
N ILE A 13 -42.02 20.79 -36.49
CA ILE A 13 -42.29 21.21 -37.87
C ILE A 13 -43.79 20.99 -38.13
N ALA A 14 -44.54 22.09 -38.17
CA ALA A 14 -45.87 22.12 -38.73
C ALA A 14 -45.80 22.78 -40.11
N GLY A 15 -46.22 22.05 -41.15
CA GLY A 15 -46.82 22.61 -42.35
C GLY A 15 -45.87 23.15 -43.45
N ASP A 16 -45.99 22.48 -44.59
CA ASP A 16 -45.76 22.95 -45.95
C ASP A 16 -44.35 23.07 -46.58
N THR A 17 -44.39 22.66 -47.84
CA THR A 17 -43.33 22.38 -48.79
C THR A 17 -42.56 23.64 -49.18
N GLY A 18 -41.30 23.71 -48.77
CA GLY A 18 -40.32 24.65 -49.30
C GLY A 18 -38.96 24.41 -48.65
N ALA A 19 -37.93 24.11 -49.45
CA ALA A 19 -36.56 24.02 -48.99
C ALA A 19 -36.11 25.41 -48.47
N ALA A 20 -36.25 25.63 -47.17
CA ALA A 20 -35.74 26.82 -46.51
C ALA A 20 -34.25 26.61 -46.21
N HIS A 21 -33.40 27.22 -47.03
CA HIS A 21 -32.03 27.55 -46.63
C HIS A 21 -32.10 28.50 -45.42
N LEU A 22 -31.86 28.00 -44.22
CA LEU A 22 -31.59 28.83 -43.05
C LEU A 22 -30.24 29.53 -43.25
N THR A 23 -30.27 30.74 -43.81
CA THR A 23 -29.11 31.62 -43.81
C THR A 23 -28.90 32.19 -42.41
N GLN A 24 -27.70 31.92 -41.88
CA GLN A 24 -27.24 32.15 -40.53
C GLN A 24 -26.98 33.65 -40.26
N SER A 25 -28.04 34.45 -40.12
CA SER A 25 -27.90 35.87 -39.73
C SER A 25 -28.87 36.32 -38.64
N ASP A 26 -29.45 35.40 -37.86
CA ASP A 26 -30.32 35.76 -36.74
C ASP A 26 -29.56 35.69 -35.40
N PRO A 27 -29.17 36.82 -34.78
CA PRO A 27 -28.39 36.86 -33.54
C PRO A 27 -29.18 36.43 -32.28
N ALA A 28 -30.42 35.97 -32.41
CA ALA A 28 -31.32 35.72 -31.29
C ALA A 28 -31.44 34.24 -30.85
N LEU A 29 -30.67 33.31 -31.42
CA LEU A 29 -30.76 31.89 -31.02
C LEU A 29 -30.05 31.64 -29.68
N LYS A 30 -30.83 31.41 -28.61
CA LYS A 30 -30.33 31.04 -27.28
C LYS A 30 -30.57 29.57 -26.99
N VAL A 31 -29.58 28.88 -26.44
CA VAL A 31 -29.70 27.49 -25.98
C VAL A 31 -29.87 27.52 -24.45
N GLN A 32 -30.89 26.81 -23.93
CA GLN A 32 -31.12 26.65 -22.50
C GLN A 32 -30.62 25.28 -22.03
N PHE A 33 -29.71 25.29 -21.06
CA PHE A 33 -29.25 24.10 -20.34
C PHE A 33 -29.20 24.46 -18.85
N ASP A 34 -29.83 23.66 -17.98
CA ASP A 34 -29.97 23.93 -16.54
C ASP A 34 -30.47 25.35 -16.17
N GLY A 35 -31.43 25.87 -16.93
CA GLY A 35 -32.07 27.16 -16.63
C GLY A 35 -31.22 28.40 -16.93
N VAL A 36 -29.97 28.23 -17.37
CA VAL A 36 -29.10 29.33 -17.80
C VAL A 36 -29.24 29.53 -19.31
N SER A 37 -29.59 30.75 -19.72
CA SER A 37 -29.73 31.13 -21.12
C SER A 37 -28.40 31.69 -21.62
N GLN A 38 -27.75 31.01 -22.58
CA GLN A 38 -26.52 31.50 -23.21
C GLN A 38 -26.72 31.79 -24.70
N THR A 39 -26.10 32.87 -25.15
CA THR A 39 -26.07 33.30 -26.56
C THR A 39 -25.01 32.48 -27.29
N LEU A 40 -25.34 31.91 -28.45
CA LEU A 40 -24.35 31.20 -29.26
C LEU A 40 -23.24 32.17 -29.70
N PRO A 41 -21.95 31.79 -29.59
CA PRO A 41 -20.87 32.59 -30.15
C PRO A 41 -21.03 32.69 -31.68
N PRO A 42 -20.58 33.80 -32.30
CA PRO A 42 -20.66 33.98 -33.75
C PRO A 42 -19.98 32.81 -34.47
N SER A 43 -20.67 32.22 -35.45
CA SER A 43 -20.10 31.15 -36.28
C SER A 43 -18.87 31.66 -37.02
N ASP A 44 -17.73 30.97 -36.84
CA ASP A 44 -16.51 31.22 -37.62
C ASP A 44 -16.42 30.33 -38.86
N GLY A 45 -17.44 29.48 -39.10
CA GLY A 45 -17.52 28.57 -40.24
C GLY A 45 -16.61 27.34 -40.18
N VAL A 46 -15.82 27.15 -39.13
CA VAL A 46 -14.81 26.06 -39.07
C VAL A 46 -14.79 25.32 -37.71
N SER A 47 -15.26 25.95 -36.64
CA SER A 47 -15.13 25.42 -35.27
C SER A 47 -16.35 24.63 -34.80
N LEU A 48 -16.12 23.59 -34.00
CA LEU A 48 -17.17 22.89 -33.25
C LEU A 48 -17.43 23.63 -31.93
N LEU A 49 -18.71 23.75 -31.54
CA LEU A 49 -19.10 24.35 -30.26
C LEU A 49 -18.74 23.40 -29.11
N GLY A 50 -18.01 23.91 -28.12
CA GLY A 50 -17.61 23.15 -26.93
C GLY A 50 -17.74 23.99 -25.66
N TRP A 51 -17.91 23.32 -24.53
CA TRP A 51 -17.94 23.97 -23.21
C TRP A 51 -16.51 24.16 -22.68
N ASN A 52 -16.20 25.34 -22.14
CA ASN A 52 -14.97 25.59 -21.39
C ASN A 52 -15.12 25.24 -19.90
N SER A 53 -14.06 25.41 -19.11
CA SER A 53 -14.05 25.15 -17.66
C SER A 53 -15.02 26.01 -16.86
N ASP A 54 -15.49 27.12 -17.45
CA ASP A 54 -16.37 28.09 -16.83
C ASP A 54 -17.84 27.88 -17.24
N ASN A 55 -18.17 26.73 -17.83
CA ASN A 55 -19.49 26.41 -18.39
C ASN A 55 -20.02 27.48 -19.37
N GLN A 56 -19.14 28.00 -20.25
CA GLN A 56 -19.53 28.85 -21.36
C GLN A 56 -19.38 28.11 -22.69
N LEU A 57 -20.33 28.29 -23.61
CA LEU A 57 -20.19 27.82 -25.00
C LEU A 57 -19.17 28.69 -25.73
N VAL A 58 -18.07 28.07 -26.17
CA VAL A 58 -17.03 28.73 -26.98
C VAL A 58 -16.84 27.98 -28.31
N ASN A 59 -16.42 28.71 -29.36
CA ASN A 59 -15.91 28.09 -30.57
C ASN A 59 -14.56 27.44 -30.22
N ARG A 60 -14.50 26.12 -30.10
CA ARG A 60 -13.21 25.42 -30.10
C ARG A 60 -12.74 25.38 -31.54
N GLN A 61 -11.70 26.16 -31.85
CA GLN A 61 -10.90 25.91 -33.04
C GLN A 61 -10.60 24.42 -33.08
N ALA A 62 -11.01 23.77 -34.17
CA ALA A 62 -10.62 22.40 -34.44
C ALA A 62 -9.12 22.29 -34.16
N GLU A 63 -8.73 21.29 -33.39
CA GLU A 63 -7.35 20.98 -33.00
C GLU A 63 -6.50 20.70 -34.26
N GLY A 64 -6.26 21.71 -35.10
CA GLY A 64 -5.54 21.62 -36.37
C GLY A 64 -4.05 21.40 -36.17
N ALA A 65 -3.54 21.71 -34.97
CA ALA A 65 -2.21 21.29 -34.55
C ALA A 65 -2.13 19.75 -34.41
N SER A 66 -3.21 19.10 -33.95
CA SER A 66 -3.18 17.66 -33.67
C SER A 66 -3.29 16.80 -34.93
N LEU A 67 -3.85 17.30 -36.05
CA LEU A 67 -3.94 16.49 -37.27
C LEU A 67 -2.62 16.41 -38.04
N ALA A 68 -1.85 17.50 -38.06
CA ALA A 68 -0.50 17.50 -38.65
C ALA A 68 0.46 16.69 -37.77
N GLU A 69 0.39 16.86 -36.45
CA GLU A 69 1.16 16.06 -35.49
C GLU A 69 0.73 14.59 -35.48
N ALA A 70 -0.56 14.29 -35.61
CA ALA A 70 -1.05 12.91 -35.72
C ALA A 70 -0.71 12.28 -37.08
N ARG A 71 -0.67 13.04 -38.18
CA ARG A 71 -0.15 12.54 -39.46
C ARG A 71 1.35 12.28 -39.38
N ALA A 72 2.12 13.19 -38.81
CA ALA A 72 3.55 12.99 -38.58
C ALA A 72 3.80 11.78 -37.66
N ALA A 73 3.05 11.65 -36.56
CA ALA A 73 3.13 10.51 -35.64
C ALA A 73 2.66 9.20 -36.29
N ALA A 74 1.64 9.23 -37.15
CA ALA A 74 1.17 8.06 -37.89
C ALA A 74 2.18 7.64 -38.97
N GLU A 75 2.82 8.57 -39.67
CA GLU A 75 3.89 8.27 -40.63
C GLU A 75 5.14 7.72 -39.93
N ILE A 76 5.49 8.26 -38.75
CA ILE A 76 6.57 7.73 -37.89
C ILE A 76 6.20 6.32 -37.38
N ALA A 77 4.95 6.10 -36.94
CA ALA A 77 4.50 4.80 -36.47
C ALA A 77 4.46 3.75 -37.59
N ILE A 78 4.07 4.14 -38.81
CA ILE A 78 4.09 3.28 -40.00
C ILE A 78 5.54 3.00 -40.44
N ALA A 79 6.46 3.95 -40.35
CA ALA A 79 7.88 3.75 -40.66
C ALA A 79 8.58 2.87 -39.60
N ALA A 80 8.28 3.07 -38.32
CA ALA A 80 8.78 2.25 -37.20
C ALA A 80 8.22 0.81 -37.25
N ALA A 81 6.94 0.64 -37.56
CA ALA A 81 6.32 -0.68 -37.71
C ALA A 81 6.85 -1.48 -38.91
N ASN A 82 7.42 -0.81 -39.91
CA ASN A 82 7.98 -1.43 -41.11
C ASN A 82 9.52 -1.57 -41.11
N GLY A 83 10.21 -1.26 -40.00
CA GLY A 83 11.68 -1.39 -39.91
C GLY A 83 12.46 -0.47 -40.85
N LYS A 84 11.90 0.68 -41.25
CA LYS A 84 12.37 1.47 -42.40
C LYS A 84 13.60 2.37 -42.19
N PHE A 85 14.26 2.32 -41.04
CA PHE A 85 15.51 3.07 -40.81
C PHE A 85 16.69 2.16 -40.52
N GLU A 86 16.65 0.97 -41.11
CA GLU A 86 17.80 0.10 -41.28
C GLU A 86 18.37 0.28 -42.69
N PHE A 87 19.66 0.59 -42.79
CA PHE A 87 20.37 0.68 -44.06
C PHE A 87 21.37 -0.46 -44.16
N ASP A 88 21.43 -1.09 -45.33
CA ASP A 88 22.33 -2.22 -45.57
C ASP A 88 23.81 -1.79 -45.51
N THR A 89 24.12 -0.53 -45.87
CA THR A 89 25.48 0.03 -45.90
C THR A 89 25.50 1.51 -45.49
N ARG A 90 26.68 2.03 -45.10
CA ARG A 90 26.88 3.47 -44.88
C ARG A 90 26.58 4.28 -46.14
N ALA A 91 26.96 3.78 -47.32
CA ALA A 91 26.70 4.49 -48.58
C ALA A 91 25.18 4.67 -48.82
N ALA A 92 24.37 3.67 -48.48
CA ALA A 92 22.92 3.77 -48.56
C ALA A 92 22.34 4.80 -47.57
N ALA A 93 22.86 4.85 -46.34
CA ALA A 93 22.43 5.85 -45.36
C ALA A 93 22.88 7.27 -45.71
N VAL A 94 24.08 7.44 -46.29
CA VAL A 94 24.60 8.72 -46.79
C VAL A 94 23.73 9.26 -47.93
N ALA A 95 23.21 8.38 -48.80
CA ALA A 95 22.36 8.77 -49.92
C ALA A 95 20.89 9.00 -49.54
N ALA A 96 20.48 8.66 -48.31
CA ALA A 96 19.10 8.74 -47.88
C ALA A 96 18.73 10.14 -47.37
N ASP A 97 17.53 10.60 -47.74
CA ASP A 97 16.86 11.75 -47.15
C ASP A 97 16.04 11.25 -45.95
N ILE A 98 16.56 11.47 -44.74
CA ILE A 98 16.01 10.90 -43.51
C ILE A 98 15.09 11.94 -42.85
N PRO A 99 13.83 11.62 -42.48
CA PRO A 99 12.94 12.58 -41.85
C PRO A 99 13.54 13.17 -40.56
N SER A 100 13.37 14.48 -40.34
CA SER A 100 13.95 15.20 -39.19
C SER A 100 13.45 14.73 -37.82
N SER A 101 12.34 13.98 -37.78
CA SER A 101 11.80 13.36 -36.56
C SER A 101 12.48 12.05 -36.17
N VAL A 102 13.38 11.52 -37.00
CA VAL A 102 14.14 10.30 -36.74
C VAL A 102 15.50 10.68 -36.17
N HIS A 103 15.75 10.34 -34.90
CA HIS A 103 17.02 10.64 -34.22
C HIS A 103 17.93 9.42 -34.05
N GLY A 104 17.54 8.27 -34.62
CA GLY A 104 18.31 7.02 -34.55
C GLY A 104 18.09 6.14 -35.79
N ILE A 105 19.18 5.65 -36.38
CA ILE A 105 19.18 4.75 -37.55
C ILE A 105 20.15 3.58 -37.33
N THR A 106 19.89 2.44 -37.95
CA THR A 106 20.74 1.25 -37.84
C THR A 106 21.43 0.95 -39.16
N LEU A 107 22.75 0.75 -39.16
CA LEU A 107 23.48 0.16 -40.29
C LEU A 107 23.61 -1.34 -40.08
N ARG A 108 23.39 -2.15 -41.13
CA ARG A 108 23.64 -3.60 -41.13
C ARG A 108 25.08 -3.97 -41.55
N GLY A 109 25.85 -2.96 -41.96
CA GLY A 109 27.26 -3.03 -42.29
C GLY A 109 27.73 -1.69 -42.83
N TRP A 110 29.04 -1.52 -43.02
CA TRP A 110 29.62 -0.26 -43.48
C TRP A 110 29.77 -0.22 -45.01
N LEU A 111 30.48 -1.18 -45.58
CA LEU A 111 30.66 -1.38 -47.02
C LEU A 111 29.66 -2.41 -47.58
N ALA A 112 29.30 -3.42 -46.79
CA ALA A 112 28.36 -4.48 -47.15
C ALA A 112 27.70 -5.04 -45.89
N ILE A 113 26.49 -5.61 -46.01
CA ILE A 113 25.82 -6.31 -44.91
C ILE A 113 26.74 -7.39 -44.34
N GLY A 114 26.94 -7.40 -43.02
CA GLY A 114 27.72 -8.44 -42.33
C GLY A 114 29.23 -8.22 -42.30
N ASP A 115 29.74 -7.06 -42.72
CA ASP A 115 31.18 -6.71 -42.67
C ASP A 115 31.72 -6.39 -41.25
N GLY A 116 30.95 -6.74 -40.21
CA GLY A 116 31.30 -6.51 -38.82
C GLY A 116 31.15 -5.07 -38.33
N ARG A 117 30.68 -4.14 -39.18
CA ARG A 117 30.50 -2.71 -38.82
C ARG A 117 29.04 -2.25 -38.80
N ALA A 118 28.13 -3.18 -38.50
CA ALA A 118 26.75 -2.84 -38.18
C ALA A 118 26.67 -2.06 -36.86
N GLY A 119 25.80 -1.06 -36.77
CA GLY A 119 25.72 -0.21 -35.57
C GLY A 119 24.54 0.75 -35.58
N LEU A 120 24.15 1.21 -34.40
CA LEU A 120 23.17 2.29 -34.22
C LEU A 120 23.90 3.63 -34.35
N TYR A 121 23.32 4.57 -35.09
CA TYR A 121 23.80 5.94 -35.22
C TYR A 121 22.71 6.91 -34.78
N ILE A 122 23.09 7.98 -34.11
CA ILE A 122 22.18 9.05 -33.64
C ILE A 122 22.64 10.40 -34.19
N ASP A 123 21.72 11.34 -34.40
CA ASP A 123 22.04 12.66 -34.98
C ASP A 123 22.47 13.71 -33.93
N ALA A 124 22.64 13.29 -32.67
CA ALA A 124 23.17 14.10 -31.59
C ALA A 124 24.68 13.87 -31.39
N PRO A 125 25.50 14.94 -31.30
CA PRO A 125 26.94 14.81 -31.05
C PRO A 125 27.22 14.07 -29.73
N ASN A 126 27.84 12.89 -29.80
CA ASN A 126 28.12 12.04 -28.65
C ASN A 126 29.63 11.83 -28.39
N GLY A 127 30.49 12.60 -29.07
CA GLY A 127 31.95 12.46 -29.00
C GLY A 127 32.54 11.33 -29.85
N SER A 128 31.71 10.54 -30.56
CA SER A 128 32.18 9.53 -31.50
C SER A 128 32.88 10.17 -32.70
N THR A 129 34.04 9.63 -33.07
CA THR A 129 34.72 9.96 -34.33
C THR A 129 34.14 9.18 -35.51
N ASP A 130 33.32 8.17 -35.25
CA ASP A 130 32.62 7.39 -36.25
C ASP A 130 31.36 8.14 -36.71
N THR A 131 31.50 8.91 -37.79
CA THR A 131 30.44 9.81 -38.26
C THR A 131 30.24 9.77 -39.78
N PHE A 132 29.02 10.13 -40.21
CA PHE A 132 28.72 10.40 -41.61
C PHE A 132 27.62 11.46 -41.79
N LEU A 133 27.61 12.12 -42.95
CA LEU A 133 26.59 13.10 -43.33
C LEU A 133 25.57 12.42 -44.26
N SER A 134 24.28 12.46 -43.93
CA SER A 134 23.21 12.01 -44.82
C SER A 134 22.79 13.11 -45.81
N ALA A 135 22.00 12.76 -46.83
CA ALA A 135 21.59 13.68 -47.90
C ALA A 135 20.73 14.86 -47.39
N ASP A 136 20.06 14.67 -46.25
CA ASP A 136 19.31 15.71 -45.51
C ASP A 136 20.20 16.72 -44.76
N GLY A 137 21.53 16.55 -44.80
CA GLY A 137 22.50 17.44 -44.17
C GLY A 137 22.76 17.19 -42.68
N ARG A 138 22.25 16.11 -42.09
CA ARG A 138 22.53 15.75 -40.69
C ARG A 138 23.77 14.88 -40.53
N VAL A 139 24.54 15.15 -39.48
CA VAL A 139 25.68 14.33 -39.08
C VAL A 139 25.20 13.26 -38.12
N TRP A 140 25.43 12.01 -38.49
CA TRP A 140 25.13 10.84 -37.69
C TRP A 140 26.37 10.38 -36.96
N TYR A 141 26.26 10.20 -35.65
CA TYR A 141 27.32 9.77 -34.75
C TYR A 141 27.07 8.33 -34.32
N GLY A 142 28.05 7.45 -34.51
CA GLY A 142 27.97 6.07 -34.04
C GLY A 142 27.69 6.07 -32.54
N ALA A 143 26.54 5.52 -32.15
CA ALA A 143 26.19 5.33 -30.76
C ALA A 143 27.13 4.25 -30.23
N VAL A 144 28.18 4.67 -29.51
CA VAL A 144 29.18 3.76 -28.92
C VAL A 144 28.43 2.60 -28.27
N PRO A 145 28.69 1.34 -28.69
CA PRO A 145 27.96 0.22 -28.14
C PRO A 145 28.16 0.18 -26.63
N GLN A 146 27.07 0.02 -25.87
CA GLN A 146 27.15 -0.69 -24.61
C GLN A 146 27.89 -2.01 -24.90
N ALA A 147 29.16 -2.08 -24.51
CA ALA A 147 30.00 -3.24 -24.68
C ALA A 147 29.48 -4.38 -23.80
N MET A 148 28.42 -5.07 -24.23
CA MET A 148 28.02 -6.34 -23.61
C MET A 148 27.16 -7.30 -24.46
N ARG A 149 26.94 -7.09 -25.78
CA ARG A 149 26.01 -8.00 -26.51
C ARG A 149 26.39 -8.55 -27.89
N ARG A 150 27.64 -8.52 -28.35
CA ARG A 150 28.04 -9.37 -29.50
C ARG A 150 29.41 -10.02 -29.30
N PHE A 151 29.43 -11.09 -28.48
CA PHE A 151 30.53 -12.06 -28.42
C PHE A 151 30.39 -13.22 -29.41
N ALA A 152 29.35 -13.22 -30.29
CA ALA A 152 29.12 -14.34 -31.20
C ALA A 152 30.01 -14.32 -32.46
N ASP A 153 30.40 -13.15 -32.98
CA ASP A 153 31.09 -13.04 -34.29
C ASP A 153 32.61 -12.76 -34.23
N ILE A 154 33.19 -12.55 -33.05
CA ILE A 154 34.66 -12.37 -32.91
C ILE A 154 35.41 -13.68 -33.23
N THR A 155 34.78 -14.84 -33.08
CA THR A 155 35.39 -16.13 -33.42
C THR A 155 35.71 -16.24 -34.92
N ALA A 156 34.91 -15.62 -35.80
CA ALA A 156 35.12 -15.68 -37.24
C ALA A 156 36.14 -14.65 -37.75
N LEU A 157 36.18 -13.45 -37.14
CA LEU A 157 37.16 -12.41 -37.52
C LEU A 157 38.56 -12.70 -36.94
N ALA A 158 38.65 -13.33 -35.77
CA ALA A 158 39.93 -13.70 -35.16
C ALA A 158 40.67 -14.84 -35.89
N MET A 159 39.97 -15.65 -36.71
CA MET A 159 40.61 -16.68 -37.52
C MET A 159 41.22 -16.13 -38.84
N ALA A 160 40.83 -14.93 -39.28
CA ALA A 160 41.25 -14.37 -40.58
C ALA A 160 42.56 -13.55 -40.53
N THR A 161 43.03 -13.18 -39.33
CA THR A 161 44.29 -12.44 -39.12
C THR A 161 45.09 -13.03 -37.96
N VAL A 162 45.44 -14.32 -38.06
CA VAL A 162 46.33 -14.97 -37.11
C VAL A 162 47.77 -14.60 -37.46
N ALA A 163 48.41 -13.78 -36.61
CA ALA A 163 49.84 -13.52 -36.68
C ALA A 163 50.63 -14.84 -36.52
N GLN A 164 51.76 -14.97 -37.22
CA GLN A 164 52.56 -16.20 -37.36
C GLN A 164 53.09 -16.81 -36.04
N ASP A 165 52.83 -16.20 -34.89
CA ASP A 165 53.37 -16.61 -33.58
C ASP A 165 52.32 -17.17 -32.61
N MET A 166 51.06 -17.36 -33.02
CA MET A 166 50.04 -18.01 -32.17
C MET A 166 50.08 -19.53 -32.33
N ILE A 167 50.19 -20.27 -31.22
CA ILE A 167 50.13 -21.74 -31.22
C ILE A 167 48.71 -22.19 -30.87
N LEU A 168 48.17 -23.12 -31.68
CA LEU A 168 46.95 -23.84 -31.36
C LEU A 168 47.28 -25.09 -30.57
N VAL A 169 47.21 -25.05 -29.23
CA VAL A 169 47.39 -26.25 -28.39
C VAL A 169 46.00 -26.74 -27.98
N ALA A 170 45.65 -27.96 -28.35
CA ALA A 170 44.36 -28.59 -28.03
C ALA A 170 43.11 -27.77 -28.42
N GLY A 171 43.17 -27.04 -29.55
CA GLY A 171 42.05 -26.24 -30.06
C GLY A 171 41.96 -24.81 -29.50
N MET A 172 42.97 -24.34 -28.76
CA MET A 172 42.98 -23.01 -28.15
C MET A 172 44.02 -22.07 -28.75
N VAL A 173 43.62 -20.81 -28.94
CA VAL A 173 44.50 -19.74 -29.39
C VAL A 173 45.30 -19.20 -28.21
N MET A 174 46.57 -19.58 -28.15
CA MET A 174 47.54 -19.12 -27.15
C MET A 174 48.39 -17.97 -27.74
N GLN A 175 48.51 -16.86 -27.02
CA GLN A 175 49.43 -15.77 -27.37
C GLN A 175 50.76 -15.95 -26.62
N PRO A 176 51.91 -15.75 -27.28
CA PRO A 176 53.19 -15.65 -26.59
C PRO A 176 53.12 -14.50 -25.58
N ASP A 177 53.38 -14.80 -24.32
CA ASP A 177 53.49 -13.83 -23.23
C ASP A 177 54.69 -14.24 -22.40
N VAL A 178 55.71 -13.39 -22.31
CA VAL A 178 56.92 -13.65 -21.50
C VAL A 178 56.61 -13.94 -20.02
N ASN A 179 55.42 -13.56 -19.55
CA ASN A 179 54.90 -13.83 -18.21
C ASN A 179 53.74 -14.83 -18.18
N GLY A 180 53.38 -15.43 -19.31
CA GLY A 180 52.29 -16.39 -19.44
C GLY A 180 52.47 -17.60 -18.51
N PRO A 181 51.39 -18.10 -17.88
CA PRO A 181 51.50 -19.20 -16.93
C PRO A 181 51.70 -20.57 -17.60
N PHE A 182 51.54 -20.67 -18.93
CA PHE A 182 51.62 -21.94 -19.66
C PHE A 182 52.93 -22.03 -20.45
N PRO A 183 53.96 -22.68 -19.91
CA PRO A 183 55.15 -22.98 -20.68
C PRO A 183 54.87 -24.09 -21.70
N ASP A 184 55.31 -23.93 -22.94
CA ASP A 184 55.44 -25.05 -23.87
C ASP A 184 56.65 -25.94 -23.49
N ALA A 185 56.85 -27.02 -24.25
CA ALA A 185 58.00 -27.90 -24.06
C ALA A 185 59.37 -27.21 -24.23
N ALA A 186 59.40 -26.01 -24.82
CA ALA A 186 60.60 -25.18 -24.97
C ALA A 186 60.71 -24.07 -23.90
N GLY A 187 59.81 -24.05 -22.91
CA GLY A 187 59.78 -23.04 -21.84
C GLY A 187 59.26 -21.67 -22.27
N ARG A 188 58.74 -21.53 -23.51
CA ARG A 188 58.08 -20.31 -23.95
C ARG A 188 56.73 -20.23 -23.27
N LYS A 189 56.47 -19.09 -22.66
CA LYS A 189 55.26 -18.85 -21.88
C LYS A 189 54.15 -18.32 -22.78
N PHE A 190 52.95 -18.84 -22.56
CA PHE A 190 51.76 -18.49 -23.32
C PHE A 190 50.64 -18.05 -22.38
N ALA A 191 49.85 -17.09 -22.85
CA ALA A 191 48.62 -16.63 -22.22
C ALA A 191 47.42 -16.98 -23.10
N PRO A 192 46.31 -17.48 -22.52
CA PRO A 192 45.07 -17.70 -23.27
C PRO A 192 44.52 -16.35 -23.75
N ALA A 193 44.25 -16.22 -25.04
CA ALA A 193 43.89 -14.92 -25.62
C ALA A 193 42.46 -14.46 -25.28
N LEU A 194 41.57 -15.34 -24.81
CA LEU A 194 40.12 -15.06 -24.74
C LEU A 194 39.42 -15.52 -23.46
N HIS A 195 39.88 -16.58 -22.80
CA HIS A 195 39.32 -17.09 -21.55
C HIS A 195 40.28 -18.07 -20.90
N VAL A 196 40.08 -18.36 -19.61
CA VAL A 196 40.73 -19.46 -18.91
C VAL A 196 39.73 -20.52 -18.45
N THR A 197 40.19 -21.72 -18.14
CA THR A 197 39.38 -22.77 -17.50
C THR A 197 40.13 -23.38 -16.32
N PRO A 198 39.43 -23.95 -15.31
CA PRO A 198 40.09 -24.66 -14.22
C PRO A 198 41.04 -25.78 -14.68
N ARG A 199 40.74 -26.48 -15.77
CA ARG A 199 41.59 -27.57 -16.30
C ARG A 199 42.97 -27.08 -16.75
N MET A 200 43.07 -25.84 -17.23
CA MET A 200 44.38 -25.23 -17.54
C MET A 200 45.27 -25.15 -16.30
N PHE A 201 44.67 -25.01 -15.12
CA PHE A 201 45.35 -24.95 -13.84
C PHE A 201 45.40 -26.32 -13.12
N GLY A 202 45.11 -27.40 -13.84
CA GLY A 202 45.25 -28.78 -13.33
C GLY A 202 43.99 -29.36 -12.68
N ALA A 203 42.81 -28.74 -12.84
CA ALA A 203 41.57 -29.35 -12.38
C ALA A 203 41.26 -30.64 -13.17
N ALA A 204 40.77 -31.67 -12.49
CA ALA A 204 40.22 -32.86 -13.10
C ALA A 204 38.80 -32.61 -13.64
N GLY A 205 37.94 -31.93 -12.86
CA GLY A 205 36.56 -31.68 -13.24
C GLY A 205 35.68 -32.94 -13.27
N ASP A 206 36.01 -33.94 -12.43
CA ASP A 206 35.36 -35.25 -12.36
C ASP A 206 34.43 -35.42 -11.15
N GLY A 207 34.29 -34.40 -10.31
CA GLY A 207 33.51 -34.45 -9.07
C GLY A 207 34.10 -35.38 -8.01
N VAL A 208 35.36 -35.82 -8.14
CA VAL A 208 36.04 -36.71 -7.20
C VAL A 208 37.32 -36.05 -6.69
N ALA A 209 38.22 -35.65 -7.58
CA ALA A 209 39.47 -34.99 -7.22
C ALA A 209 39.22 -33.61 -6.61
N ASP A 210 40.07 -33.20 -5.66
CA ASP A 210 40.00 -31.86 -5.09
C ASP A 210 40.57 -30.84 -6.08
N ASP A 211 39.65 -30.14 -6.75
CA ASP A 211 39.92 -29.15 -7.78
C ASP A 211 40.04 -27.73 -7.22
N ARG A 212 39.95 -27.56 -5.89
CA ARG A 212 39.92 -26.23 -5.24
C ARG A 212 41.03 -25.32 -5.73
N ALA A 213 42.28 -25.81 -5.72
CA ALA A 213 43.45 -24.98 -6.04
C ALA A 213 43.42 -24.52 -7.49
N ALA A 214 43.02 -25.40 -8.40
CA ALA A 214 42.92 -25.10 -9.83
C ALA A 214 41.76 -24.14 -10.14
N VAL A 215 40.60 -24.33 -9.51
CA VAL A 215 39.46 -23.41 -9.62
C VAL A 215 39.83 -22.02 -9.11
N GLN A 216 40.46 -21.92 -7.93
CA GLN A 216 40.90 -20.65 -7.37
C GLN A 216 41.92 -19.95 -8.28
N ALA A 217 42.90 -20.70 -8.79
CA ALA A 217 43.93 -20.14 -9.67
C ALA A 217 43.32 -19.60 -10.98
N ALA A 218 42.36 -20.33 -11.57
CA ALA A 218 41.65 -19.88 -12.76
C ALA A 218 40.85 -18.60 -12.51
N TRP A 219 40.15 -18.51 -11.38
CA TRP A 219 39.36 -17.32 -11.03
C TRP A 219 40.25 -16.11 -10.75
N SER A 220 41.30 -16.26 -9.96
CA SER A 220 42.24 -15.18 -9.68
C SER A 220 42.99 -14.72 -10.93
N TYR A 221 43.32 -15.63 -11.86
CA TYR A 221 43.88 -15.26 -13.15
C TYR A 221 42.87 -14.49 -14.01
N ALA A 222 41.64 -15.01 -14.14
CA ALA A 222 40.55 -14.39 -14.90
C ALA A 222 40.28 -12.95 -14.45
N ALA A 223 40.17 -12.73 -13.14
CA ALA A 223 40.01 -11.41 -12.54
C ALA A 223 41.18 -10.48 -12.87
N ARG A 224 42.42 -10.91 -12.63
CA ARG A 224 43.63 -10.10 -12.87
C ARG A 224 43.83 -9.75 -14.35
N ALA A 225 43.59 -10.72 -15.23
CA ALA A 225 43.74 -10.56 -16.68
C ALA A 225 42.49 -9.94 -17.33
N LYS A 226 41.40 -9.76 -16.58
CA LYS A 226 40.10 -9.24 -17.07
C LYS A 226 39.56 -10.04 -18.26
N ILE A 227 39.79 -11.35 -18.24
CA ILE A 227 39.23 -12.27 -19.21
C ILE A 227 38.30 -13.26 -18.51
N PRO A 228 37.26 -13.78 -19.17
CA PRO A 228 36.34 -14.71 -18.54
C PRO A 228 36.99 -16.03 -18.12
N CYS A 229 36.53 -16.59 -17.00
CA CYS A 229 36.73 -17.99 -16.66
C CYS A 229 35.55 -18.83 -17.17
N ARG A 230 35.80 -19.87 -17.95
CA ARG A 230 34.79 -20.88 -18.34
C ARG A 230 34.96 -22.12 -17.47
N MET A 231 33.88 -22.54 -16.82
CA MET A 231 33.88 -23.72 -15.95
C MET A 231 33.54 -25.03 -16.70
N GLU A 232 33.27 -24.96 -18.01
CA GLU A 232 33.13 -26.11 -18.92
C GLU A 232 31.99 -27.09 -18.58
N GLY A 233 31.03 -26.70 -17.74
CA GLY A 233 29.91 -27.58 -17.36
C GLY A 233 30.32 -28.82 -16.55
N LEU A 234 31.53 -28.83 -16.00
CA LEU A 234 32.11 -29.96 -15.27
C LEU A 234 31.76 -29.94 -13.77
N GLU A 235 32.13 -31.02 -13.07
CA GLU A 235 31.94 -31.20 -11.64
C GLU A 235 33.25 -31.00 -10.89
N TYR A 236 33.31 -30.08 -9.93
CA TYR A 236 34.53 -29.73 -9.20
C TYR A 236 34.32 -29.98 -7.71
N ASN A 237 35.08 -30.88 -7.08
CA ASN A 237 35.13 -30.91 -5.62
C ASN A 237 36.09 -29.82 -5.14
N CYS A 238 35.69 -29.13 -4.09
CA CYS A 238 36.49 -28.03 -3.56
C CYS A 238 36.54 -28.15 -2.03
N SER A 239 37.71 -28.50 -1.51
CA SER A 239 37.98 -28.71 -0.07
C SER A 239 37.91 -27.47 0.80
N GLU A 240 37.95 -26.27 0.21
CA GLU A 240 37.93 -25.00 0.90
C GLU A 240 37.14 -23.96 0.10
N ALA A 241 36.90 -22.80 0.72
CA ALA A 241 36.28 -21.66 0.06
C ALA A 241 37.03 -21.23 -1.22
N ILE A 242 36.25 -20.80 -2.21
CA ILE A 242 36.72 -20.13 -3.42
C ILE A 242 36.47 -18.64 -3.26
N CYS A 243 37.53 -17.84 -3.39
CA CYS A 243 37.45 -16.40 -3.28
C CYS A 243 37.35 -15.77 -4.68
N TRP A 244 36.43 -14.80 -4.84
CA TRP A 244 36.39 -13.95 -6.02
C TRP A 244 37.15 -12.63 -5.80
N ASP A 245 37.78 -12.13 -6.86
CA ASP A 245 38.49 -10.85 -6.92
C ASP A 245 37.71 -9.84 -7.79
N SER A 246 38.10 -8.57 -7.76
CA SER A 246 37.48 -7.54 -8.61
C SER A 246 37.64 -7.83 -10.10
N ASP A 247 36.66 -7.41 -10.89
CA ASP A 247 36.59 -7.61 -12.34
C ASP A 247 36.49 -9.10 -12.76
N LEU A 248 36.16 -10.01 -11.83
CA LEU A 248 35.95 -11.42 -12.14
C LEU A 248 34.70 -11.63 -13.01
N THR A 249 34.87 -12.32 -14.13
CA THR A 249 33.77 -12.84 -14.95
C THR A 249 33.84 -14.36 -15.05
N VAL A 250 32.77 -15.06 -14.66
CA VAL A 250 32.66 -16.53 -14.73
C VAL A 250 31.44 -16.95 -15.55
N TYR A 251 31.68 -17.82 -16.52
CA TYR A 251 30.66 -18.54 -17.28
C TYR A 251 30.66 -20.01 -16.85
N GLY A 252 29.67 -20.39 -16.04
CA GLY A 252 29.56 -21.71 -15.44
C GLY A 252 29.18 -22.81 -16.42
N GLN A 253 28.29 -22.51 -17.38
CA GLN A 253 27.74 -23.50 -18.32
C GLN A 253 27.13 -24.74 -17.64
N GLY A 254 26.53 -24.56 -16.45
CA GLY A 254 25.96 -25.63 -15.64
C GLY A 254 26.97 -26.37 -14.75
N ALA A 255 28.21 -25.89 -14.64
CA ALA A 255 29.22 -26.51 -13.80
C ALA A 255 28.77 -26.56 -12.34
N ILE A 256 29.11 -27.66 -11.67
CA ILE A 256 28.76 -27.93 -10.27
C ILE A 256 30.02 -27.85 -9.42
N LEU A 257 30.01 -27.03 -8.38
CA LEU A 257 31.07 -27.05 -7.36
C LEU A 257 30.48 -27.66 -6.09
N TYR A 258 31.15 -28.71 -5.61
CA TYR A 258 30.83 -29.37 -4.35
C TYR A 258 31.78 -28.89 -3.25
N PRO A 259 31.32 -28.05 -2.31
CA PRO A 259 32.02 -27.87 -1.05
C PRO A 259 32.16 -29.21 -0.30
N THR A 260 33.38 -29.62 0.01
CA THR A 260 33.64 -30.84 0.81
C THR A 260 34.09 -30.54 2.24
N ALA A 261 34.30 -29.26 2.59
CA ALA A 261 34.48 -28.80 3.96
C ALA A 261 33.79 -27.44 4.19
N TRP A 262 33.49 -27.14 5.45
CA TRP A 262 32.89 -25.86 5.83
C TRP A 262 33.89 -24.72 5.68
N PRO A 263 33.51 -23.62 5.00
CA PRO A 263 34.41 -22.49 4.82
C PRO A 263 34.59 -21.74 6.14
N ALA A 264 35.83 -21.35 6.44
CA ALA A 264 36.13 -20.50 7.59
C ALA A 264 35.57 -19.06 7.41
N SER A 265 35.47 -18.59 6.16
CA SER A 265 35.10 -17.23 5.72
C SER A 265 33.61 -16.85 5.88
N GLY A 266 32.73 -17.79 6.29
CA GLY A 266 31.29 -17.56 6.35
C GLY A 266 30.57 -17.60 4.99
N GLY A 267 31.28 -17.93 3.91
CA GLY A 267 30.72 -18.20 2.59
C GLY A 267 31.60 -19.16 1.81
N PHE A 268 31.03 -20.00 0.94
CA PHE A 268 31.84 -20.93 0.16
C PHE A 268 32.49 -20.23 -1.02
N VAL A 269 31.68 -19.63 -1.89
CA VAL A 269 32.15 -18.69 -2.90
C VAL A 269 31.93 -17.27 -2.36
N ASN A 270 33.01 -16.53 -2.09
CA ASN A 270 32.94 -15.26 -1.36
C ASN A 270 34.07 -14.25 -1.69
N ASN A 271 34.03 -13.02 -1.18
CA ASN A 271 35.15 -12.03 -1.31
C ASN A 271 36.04 -11.89 -0.06
N VAL A 272 35.81 -12.69 0.98
CA VAL A 272 36.53 -12.63 2.26
C VAL A 272 37.66 -13.67 2.26
N TRP A 273 38.85 -13.22 1.90
CA TRP A 273 40.07 -13.99 2.03
C TRP A 273 40.41 -14.20 3.52
N MET A 274 40.57 -15.46 3.94
CA MET A 274 41.02 -15.81 5.29
C MET A 274 42.53 -16.13 5.30
N PRO A 275 43.22 -16.03 6.47
CA PRO A 275 44.67 -16.19 6.59
C PRO A 275 45.19 -17.52 5.99
N PRO A 276 46.46 -17.58 5.51
CA PRO A 276 47.62 -16.87 6.06
C PRO A 276 47.93 -15.48 5.47
N GLU A 277 47.22 -15.01 4.45
CA GLU A 277 47.38 -13.59 4.05
C GLU A 277 46.84 -12.68 5.17
N PRO A 278 47.57 -11.65 5.62
CA PRO A 278 47.04 -10.69 6.58
C PRO A 278 45.70 -10.18 6.04
N GLU A 279 44.69 -10.02 6.90
CA GLU A 279 43.30 -9.66 6.56
C GLU A 279 43.20 -8.35 5.73
N ILE A 280 43.66 -8.36 4.49
CA ILE A 280 43.49 -7.26 3.56
C ILE A 280 42.05 -7.41 3.08
N ARG A 281 41.18 -6.70 3.78
CA ARG A 281 39.77 -6.50 3.45
C ARG A 281 39.70 -5.96 2.02
N ARG A 282 39.50 -6.84 1.04
CA ARG A 282 39.32 -6.43 -0.36
C ARG A 282 37.88 -5.99 -0.54
N ILE A 283 37.69 -4.68 -0.75
CA ILE A 283 36.51 -4.17 -1.45
C ILE A 283 36.59 -4.78 -2.84
N VAL A 284 35.65 -5.68 -3.15
CA VAL A 284 35.59 -6.36 -4.43
C VAL A 284 34.48 -5.73 -5.26
N SER A 285 34.76 -5.44 -6.52
CA SER A 285 33.81 -4.79 -7.43
C SER A 285 33.72 -5.48 -8.78
N ASN A 286 32.61 -5.28 -9.50
CA ASN A 286 32.45 -5.71 -10.89
C ASN A 286 32.53 -7.23 -11.07
N VAL A 287 31.84 -7.98 -10.22
CA VAL A 287 31.81 -9.45 -10.30
C VAL A 287 30.61 -9.89 -11.13
N TYR A 288 30.84 -10.75 -12.12
CA TYR A 288 29.79 -11.40 -12.89
C TYR A 288 29.95 -12.91 -12.84
N ILE A 289 28.94 -13.62 -12.37
CA ILE A 289 28.92 -15.09 -12.33
C ILE A 289 27.61 -15.56 -12.93
N SER A 290 27.67 -16.51 -13.85
CA SER A 290 26.48 -17.06 -14.50
C SER A 290 26.52 -18.57 -14.58
N ASP A 291 25.35 -19.21 -14.52
CA ASP A 291 25.17 -20.65 -14.78
C ASP A 291 26.08 -21.55 -13.92
N VAL A 292 26.39 -21.15 -12.68
CA VAL A 292 27.16 -21.95 -11.71
C VAL A 292 26.20 -22.57 -10.69
N ILE A 293 26.40 -23.86 -10.40
CA ILE A 293 25.67 -24.61 -9.38
C ILE A 293 26.60 -24.84 -8.20
N LEU A 294 26.18 -24.44 -6.99
CA LEU A 294 26.82 -24.82 -5.74
C LEU A 294 25.94 -25.85 -5.03
N ASP A 295 26.50 -27.02 -4.75
CA ASP A 295 25.78 -28.15 -4.18
C ASP A 295 26.38 -28.57 -2.83
N GLY A 296 25.68 -28.24 -1.74
CA GLY A 296 26.07 -28.56 -0.37
C GLY A 296 26.00 -30.04 0.01
N SER A 297 25.61 -30.96 -0.89
CA SER A 297 25.44 -32.38 -0.57
C SER A 297 26.70 -33.09 -0.07
N LYS A 298 27.90 -32.61 -0.41
CA LYS A 298 29.17 -33.16 0.07
C LYS A 298 29.75 -32.43 1.29
N LEU A 299 29.08 -31.39 1.80
CA LEU A 299 29.47 -30.79 3.07
C LEU A 299 29.33 -31.83 4.18
N PRO A 300 30.25 -31.90 5.16
CA PRO A 300 30.04 -32.72 6.34
C PRO A 300 28.92 -32.13 7.21
N GLU A 301 28.41 -32.89 8.18
CA GLU A 301 27.42 -32.37 9.13
C GLU A 301 27.99 -31.13 9.86
N PRO A 302 27.26 -30.02 9.96
CA PRO A 302 27.81 -28.81 10.54
C PRO A 302 28.06 -28.99 12.03
N ALA A 303 29.22 -28.55 12.50
CA ALA A 303 29.49 -28.34 13.90
C ALA A 303 28.69 -27.14 14.44
N ALA A 304 28.57 -27.02 15.76
CA ALA A 304 27.70 -26.06 16.45
C ALA A 304 28.03 -24.56 16.29
N LYS A 305 28.88 -24.16 15.32
CA LYS A 305 29.25 -22.75 15.04
C LYS A 305 29.50 -22.46 13.56
N GLN A 306 29.09 -23.34 12.64
CA GLN A 306 29.39 -23.18 11.22
C GLN A 306 28.25 -22.47 10.49
N ASN A 307 28.50 -21.19 10.16
CA ASN A 307 27.52 -20.30 9.54
C ASN A 307 28.04 -19.86 8.19
N ALA A 308 27.68 -20.58 7.13
CA ALA A 308 28.15 -20.28 5.78
C ALA A 308 27.01 -20.04 4.80
N ASN A 309 27.22 -19.21 3.78
CA ASN A 309 26.37 -19.20 2.59
C ASN A 309 27.08 -19.92 1.44
N LEU A 310 26.37 -20.51 0.48
CA LEU A 310 27.03 -21.04 -0.72
C LEU A 310 27.62 -19.89 -1.56
N PHE A 311 26.78 -18.95 -1.97
CA PHE A 311 27.20 -17.68 -2.56
C PHE A 311 27.16 -16.58 -1.48
N GLY A 312 28.31 -16.19 -0.94
CA GLY A 312 28.41 -15.21 0.15
C GLY A 312 29.14 -13.93 -0.24
N GLY A 313 28.43 -12.81 -0.35
CA GLY A 313 29.01 -11.48 -0.46
C GLY A 313 29.11 -10.78 0.89
N ALA A 314 30.27 -10.24 1.25
CA ALA A 314 30.43 -9.50 2.50
C ALA A 314 31.38 -8.30 2.34
N ARG A 315 31.63 -7.56 3.42
CA ARG A 315 32.76 -6.63 3.61
C ARG A 315 33.06 -5.72 2.41
N GLY A 316 32.04 -5.10 1.81
CA GLY A 316 32.22 -4.15 0.71
C GLY A 316 32.21 -4.77 -0.70
N LEU A 317 31.58 -5.94 -0.89
CA LEU A 317 31.21 -6.38 -2.24
C LEU A 317 30.37 -5.28 -2.92
N SER A 318 30.72 -4.89 -4.14
CA SER A 318 30.01 -3.85 -4.89
C SER A 318 29.81 -4.25 -6.34
N ASN A 319 28.70 -3.83 -6.95
CA ASN A 319 28.43 -4.07 -8.38
C ASN A 319 28.65 -5.54 -8.79
N ALA A 320 27.93 -6.45 -8.13
CA ALA A 320 28.02 -7.88 -8.40
C ALA A 320 26.72 -8.39 -9.04
N ARG A 321 26.82 -9.29 -10.01
CA ARG A 321 25.67 -9.88 -10.69
C ARG A 321 25.82 -11.39 -10.81
N PHE A 322 24.80 -12.09 -10.32
CA PHE A 322 24.64 -13.53 -10.40
C PHE A 322 23.46 -13.83 -11.32
N VAL A 323 23.66 -14.64 -12.36
CA VAL A 323 22.64 -14.91 -13.38
C VAL A 323 22.45 -16.41 -13.55
N ARG A 324 21.24 -16.92 -13.33
CA ARG A 324 20.91 -18.36 -13.44
C ARG A 324 21.81 -19.26 -12.58
N CYS A 325 22.30 -18.74 -11.46
CA CYS A 325 23.06 -19.53 -10.50
C CYS A 325 22.12 -20.35 -9.62
N VAL A 326 22.58 -21.52 -9.18
CA VAL A 326 21.81 -22.41 -8.31
C VAL A 326 22.59 -22.68 -7.03
N GLY A 327 22.00 -22.38 -5.88
CA GLY A 327 22.50 -22.85 -4.58
C GLY A 327 21.56 -23.92 -4.05
N ARG A 328 22.07 -25.11 -3.70
CA ARG A 328 21.21 -26.17 -3.19
C ARG A 328 21.80 -26.99 -2.06
N LYS A 329 20.92 -27.64 -1.28
CA LYS A 329 21.28 -28.59 -0.20
C LYS A 329 22.19 -27.96 0.86
N MET A 330 21.94 -26.68 1.16
CA MET A 330 22.72 -25.95 2.17
C MET A 330 22.14 -26.18 3.57
N ARG A 331 23.01 -26.54 4.52
CA ARG A 331 22.66 -26.70 5.94
C ARG A 331 23.08 -25.48 6.74
N ASP A 332 22.54 -25.34 7.94
CA ASP A 332 23.03 -24.39 8.93
C ASP A 332 23.62 -25.13 10.12
N GLY A 333 24.60 -24.53 10.79
CA GLY A 333 25.11 -25.05 12.05
C GLY A 333 24.20 -24.66 13.22
N THR A 334 24.23 -25.44 14.31
CA THR A 334 23.44 -25.16 15.54
C THR A 334 23.97 -23.94 16.34
N GLY A 335 24.75 -23.05 15.74
CA GLY A 335 25.41 -21.95 16.46
C GLY A 335 24.69 -20.62 16.35
N ASN A 336 24.99 -19.69 17.26
CA ASN A 336 24.47 -18.31 17.33
C ASN A 336 24.85 -17.41 16.14
N GLY A 337 24.84 -17.89 14.91
CA GLY A 337 25.06 -17.01 13.80
C GLY A 337 24.21 -17.34 12.60
N THR A 338 24.15 -16.35 11.74
CA THR A 338 22.97 -16.13 10.92
C THR A 338 23.11 -16.72 9.51
N GLY A 339 23.96 -17.74 9.32
CA GLY A 339 24.43 -18.27 8.03
C GLY A 339 23.41 -19.09 7.21
N GLY A 340 23.80 -20.26 6.70
CA GLY A 340 22.90 -21.26 6.09
C GLY A 340 22.20 -20.88 4.78
N GLY A 341 22.60 -19.79 4.10
CA GLY A 341 21.96 -19.35 2.85
C GLY A 341 22.46 -20.06 1.60
N ALA A 342 21.60 -20.32 0.61
CA ALA A 342 22.09 -20.53 -0.77
C ALA A 342 22.80 -19.27 -1.26
N PHE A 343 22.17 -18.11 -1.04
CA PHE A 343 22.73 -16.80 -1.33
C PHE A 343 22.78 -15.96 -0.06
N GLY A 344 23.77 -15.09 0.04
CA GLY A 344 23.94 -14.23 1.20
C GLY A 344 24.69 -12.96 0.84
N VAL A 345 24.21 -11.81 1.32
CA VAL A 345 24.94 -10.54 1.30
C VAL A 345 24.95 -9.90 2.68
N GLU A 346 26.09 -9.35 3.08
CA GLU A 346 26.20 -8.64 4.36
C GLU A 346 27.31 -7.58 4.39
N LEU A 347 27.43 -6.88 5.53
CA LEU A 347 28.60 -6.06 5.88
C LEU A 347 29.02 -5.03 4.83
N GLY A 348 28.05 -4.29 4.27
CA GLY A 348 28.33 -3.24 3.29
C GLY A 348 28.31 -3.68 1.83
N ALA A 349 27.65 -4.79 1.52
CA ALA A 349 27.40 -5.20 0.14
C ALA A 349 26.52 -4.15 -0.58
N THR A 350 26.90 -3.74 -1.78
CA THR A 350 26.19 -2.71 -2.54
C THR A 350 25.94 -3.12 -3.99
N ASN A 351 24.79 -2.78 -4.54
CA ASN A 351 24.44 -3.01 -5.95
C ASN A 351 24.67 -4.48 -6.37
N VAL A 352 24.08 -5.43 -5.63
CA VAL A 352 24.19 -6.86 -5.91
C VAL A 352 22.89 -7.35 -6.55
N VAL A 353 22.99 -7.99 -7.71
CA VAL A 353 21.84 -8.48 -8.48
C VAL A 353 21.86 -10.00 -8.56
N TYR A 354 20.74 -10.64 -8.20
CA TYR A 354 20.45 -12.05 -8.41
C TYR A 354 19.33 -12.17 -9.43
N GLU A 355 19.63 -12.67 -10.62
CA GLU A 355 18.69 -12.74 -11.75
C GLU A 355 18.49 -14.19 -12.19
N ASP A 356 17.24 -14.64 -12.20
CA ASP A 356 16.87 -16.02 -12.53
C ASP A 356 17.60 -17.08 -11.68
N CYS A 357 18.07 -16.70 -10.48
CA CYS A 357 18.76 -17.61 -9.57
C CYS A 357 17.77 -18.52 -8.82
N VAL A 358 18.24 -19.71 -8.43
CA VAL A 358 17.45 -20.73 -7.74
C VAL A 358 18.12 -21.12 -6.43
N ALA A 359 17.37 -21.07 -5.34
CA ALA A 359 17.71 -21.71 -4.08
C ALA A 359 16.81 -22.93 -3.86
N GLU A 360 17.39 -24.09 -3.55
CA GLU A 360 16.64 -25.34 -3.40
C GLU A 360 17.16 -26.16 -2.23
N ASP A 361 16.27 -26.63 -1.34
CA ASP A 361 16.68 -27.46 -0.20
C ASP A 361 17.74 -26.77 0.66
N CYS A 362 17.61 -25.45 0.85
CA CYS A 362 18.53 -24.64 1.65
C CYS A 362 17.89 -24.17 2.95
N PHE A 363 18.68 -24.06 4.00
CA PHE A 363 18.20 -23.55 5.27
C PHE A 363 17.59 -22.14 5.14
N ARG A 364 18.27 -21.25 4.43
CA ARG A 364 17.72 -19.98 3.92
C ARG A 364 17.92 -19.95 2.41
N ALA A 365 16.95 -19.47 1.65
CA ALA A 365 17.16 -19.27 0.22
C ALA A 365 18.11 -18.09 -0.03
N ILE A 366 17.76 -16.90 0.48
CA ILE A 366 18.67 -15.76 0.53
C ILE A 366 18.70 -15.08 1.89
N ARG A 367 19.89 -14.69 2.30
CA ARG A 367 20.14 -13.90 3.50
C ARG A 367 20.59 -12.49 3.11
N VAL A 368 20.01 -11.47 3.74
CA VAL A 368 20.48 -10.09 3.62
C VAL A 368 20.75 -9.56 5.03
N GLY A 369 22.03 -9.33 5.34
CA GLY A 369 22.51 -8.88 6.64
C GLY A 369 23.01 -7.44 6.61
N GLY A 370 22.74 -6.68 7.67
CA GLY A 370 23.25 -5.33 7.87
C GLY A 370 23.77 -5.21 9.30
N GLN A 371 24.95 -4.64 9.49
CA GLN A 371 25.56 -4.46 10.82
C GLN A 371 25.85 -2.99 11.10
N SER A 372 25.63 -2.58 12.36
CA SER A 372 26.23 -1.38 12.93
C SER A 372 27.58 -1.76 13.52
N GLY A 373 28.67 -1.25 12.96
CA GLY A 373 30.02 -1.52 13.48
C GLY A 373 31.10 -1.71 12.41
N ASP A 374 32.34 -1.61 12.87
CA ASP A 374 33.50 -1.21 12.07
C ASP A 374 34.29 -2.41 11.52
N TRP A 375 34.11 -2.77 10.25
CA TRP A 375 34.96 -3.78 9.59
C TRP A 375 35.32 -3.47 8.13
N GLY A 376 35.76 -2.23 7.80
CA GLY A 376 36.59 -2.05 6.59
C GLY A 376 36.57 -0.70 5.87
N GLY A 377 36.81 0.40 6.57
CA GLY A 377 37.16 1.68 5.94
C GLY A 377 37.69 2.62 7.03
N PRO A 378 38.64 3.52 6.76
CA PRO A 378 39.24 4.41 7.77
C PRO A 378 38.27 5.48 8.33
N THR A 379 36.99 5.41 7.99
CA THR A 379 35.94 6.33 8.46
C THR A 379 34.75 5.52 8.96
N ASN A 380 34.29 5.80 10.18
CA ASN A 380 33.18 5.20 10.94
C ASN A 380 31.78 5.27 10.27
N ALA A 381 31.68 5.09 8.95
CA ALA A 381 30.42 5.16 8.22
C ALA A 381 29.63 3.85 8.36
N LEU A 382 28.34 3.98 8.68
CA LEU A 382 27.37 2.88 8.76
C LEU A 382 27.42 2.00 7.49
N LYS A 383 27.75 0.71 7.63
CA LYS A 383 27.89 -0.23 6.51
C LYS A 383 26.60 -1.01 6.24
N ARG A 384 25.80 -0.45 5.33
CA ARG A 384 24.45 -0.90 4.94
C ARG A 384 24.53 -1.83 3.73
N SER A 385 23.61 -2.79 3.63
CA SER A 385 23.44 -3.60 2.41
C SER A 385 22.43 -2.89 1.50
N ILE A 386 22.90 -2.24 0.44
CA ILE A 386 22.10 -1.30 -0.37
C ILE A 386 22.04 -1.75 -1.83
N GLY A 387 20.90 -1.61 -2.49
CA GLY A 387 20.76 -1.95 -3.90
C GLY A 387 20.86 -3.46 -4.14
N ILE A 388 20.29 -4.25 -3.24
CA ILE A 388 20.22 -5.71 -3.38
C ILE A 388 18.97 -6.04 -4.18
N VAL A 389 19.13 -6.57 -5.39
CA VAL A 389 18.02 -6.81 -6.32
C VAL A 389 17.91 -8.28 -6.65
N MET A 390 16.73 -8.86 -6.45
CA MET A 390 16.36 -10.20 -6.89
C MET A 390 15.35 -10.07 -8.04
N LYS A 391 15.66 -10.63 -9.22
CA LYS A 391 14.78 -10.65 -10.37
C LYS A 391 14.45 -12.09 -10.73
N ASN A 392 13.16 -12.44 -10.79
CA ASN A 392 12.69 -13.81 -11.06
C ASN A 392 13.36 -14.87 -10.15
N PHE A 393 13.69 -14.49 -8.92
CA PHE A 393 14.38 -15.39 -8.00
C PHE A 393 13.44 -16.52 -7.56
N THR A 394 13.97 -17.73 -7.48
CA THR A 394 13.18 -18.92 -7.10
C THR A 394 13.70 -19.52 -5.80
N ALA A 395 12.81 -19.74 -4.83
CA ALA A 395 13.12 -20.43 -3.58
C ALA A 395 12.24 -21.68 -3.45
N ARG A 396 12.84 -22.87 -3.34
CA ARG A 396 12.11 -24.14 -3.20
C ARG A 396 12.55 -24.88 -1.96
N ARG A 397 11.58 -25.31 -1.14
CA ARG A 397 11.82 -26.17 0.03
C ARG A 397 12.92 -25.61 0.93
N CYS A 398 12.85 -24.31 1.20
CA CYS A 398 13.81 -23.63 2.05
C CYS A 398 13.20 -23.30 3.42
N GLY A 399 14.01 -23.15 4.46
CA GLY A 399 13.49 -22.75 5.77
C GLY A 399 12.76 -21.41 5.72
N CYS A 400 13.26 -20.46 4.93
CA CYS A 400 12.54 -19.28 4.45
C CYS A 400 13.03 -18.86 3.06
N ALA A 401 12.22 -18.06 2.36
CA ALA A 401 12.55 -17.55 1.03
C ALA A 401 13.53 -16.37 1.10
N ILE A 402 13.36 -15.50 2.09
CA ILE A 402 14.29 -14.40 2.39
C ILE A 402 14.37 -14.19 3.89
N PHE A 403 15.59 -14.01 4.38
CA PHE A 403 15.86 -13.54 5.74
C PHE A 403 16.63 -12.23 5.70
N ALA A 404 15.92 -11.11 5.86
CA ALA A 404 16.52 -9.78 5.95
C ALA A 404 16.60 -9.34 7.42
N HIS A 405 17.80 -9.13 7.93
CA HIS A 405 18.01 -8.93 9.37
C HIS A 405 19.13 -7.94 9.68
N ALA A 406 18.89 -7.08 10.67
CA ALA A 406 19.91 -6.23 11.26
C ALA A 406 20.61 -6.99 12.40
N VAL A 407 21.80 -7.52 12.15
CA VAL A 407 22.62 -8.11 13.23
C VAL A 407 23.14 -6.94 14.05
N GLY A 408 22.57 -6.75 15.23
CA GLY A 408 23.01 -5.65 16.07
C GLY A 408 24.40 -5.91 16.66
N SER A 409 25.19 -4.82 16.74
CA SER A 409 26.18 -4.56 17.79
C SER A 409 25.66 -4.99 19.19
N PRO A 410 26.51 -5.19 20.22
CA PRO A 410 26.09 -5.32 21.61
C PRO A 410 24.88 -4.43 21.97
N THR A 411 24.02 -4.94 22.84
CA THR A 411 22.66 -4.43 23.14
C THR A 411 22.58 -2.93 23.46
N ASN A 412 23.68 -2.31 23.88
CA ASN A 412 23.81 -0.89 24.18
C ASN A 412 23.89 0.04 22.95
N ASP A 413 24.25 -0.45 21.77
CA ASP A 413 24.44 0.39 20.56
C ASP A 413 23.20 0.47 19.65
N ARG A 414 22.11 -0.20 20.03
CA ARG A 414 20.89 -0.34 19.21
C ARG A 414 19.95 0.84 19.41
N ASN A 415 20.21 1.95 18.72
CA ASN A 415 19.31 3.11 18.68
C ASN A 415 18.77 3.34 17.25
N VAL A 416 17.88 4.34 17.09
CA VAL A 416 17.26 4.67 15.79
C VAL A 416 18.25 5.08 14.69
N SER A 417 19.46 5.50 15.05
CA SER A 417 20.52 5.93 14.13
C SER A 417 21.46 4.79 13.70
N ASN A 418 21.57 3.70 14.48
CA ASN A 418 22.42 2.53 14.20
C ASN A 418 21.68 1.34 13.61
N ILE A 419 20.59 1.61 12.90
CA ILE A 419 19.75 0.57 12.32
C ILE A 419 20.37 0.12 11.00
N GLY A 420 20.56 -1.19 10.83
CA GLY A 420 20.88 -1.77 9.53
C GLY A 420 19.84 -1.27 8.52
N VAL A 421 20.24 -0.34 7.65
CA VAL A 421 19.39 0.05 6.51
C VAL A 421 19.67 -0.97 5.43
N PHE A 422 18.60 -1.54 4.92
CA PHE A 422 18.63 -2.38 3.75
C PHE A 422 17.99 -1.58 2.63
N ASP A 423 18.37 -1.87 1.41
CA ASP A 423 17.61 -1.47 0.24
C ASP A 423 17.54 -2.72 -0.63
N VAL A 424 16.40 -3.40 -0.53
CA VAL A 424 16.18 -4.73 -1.11
C VAL A 424 14.95 -4.68 -1.99
N VAL A 425 15.12 -5.07 -3.25
CA VAL A 425 14.02 -5.22 -4.20
C VAL A 425 13.96 -6.68 -4.64
N TRP A 426 12.80 -7.32 -4.47
CA TRP A 426 12.47 -8.58 -5.12
C TRP A 426 11.36 -8.33 -6.13
N ASP A 427 11.70 -8.46 -7.41
CA ASP A 427 10.81 -8.21 -8.54
C ASP A 427 10.61 -9.49 -9.36
N GLY A 428 9.43 -10.10 -9.21
CA GLY A 428 9.11 -11.37 -9.82
C GLY A 428 9.79 -12.54 -9.11
N GLY A 429 9.10 -13.67 -9.01
CA GLY A 429 9.70 -14.88 -8.45
C GLY A 429 8.70 -15.98 -8.14
N TYR A 430 9.24 -17.12 -7.75
CA TYR A 430 8.46 -18.28 -7.36
C TYR A 430 9.00 -18.85 -6.06
N VAL A 431 8.12 -19.01 -5.09
CA VAL A 431 8.43 -19.61 -3.79
C VAL A 431 7.59 -20.86 -3.63
N GLU A 432 8.22 -21.98 -3.33
CA GLU A 432 7.55 -23.25 -3.08
C GLU A 432 7.99 -23.84 -1.75
N ASP A 433 7.03 -24.22 -0.91
CA ASP A 433 7.24 -24.94 0.35
C ASP A 433 8.30 -24.30 1.26
N CYS A 434 8.31 -22.98 1.34
CA CYS A 434 9.17 -22.24 2.27
C CYS A 434 8.41 -21.88 3.55
N GLY A 435 9.12 -21.73 4.68
CA GLY A 435 8.53 -21.32 5.96
C GLY A 435 8.33 -22.44 6.99
N HIS A 436 8.88 -23.63 6.74
CA HIS A 436 8.74 -24.82 7.60
C HIS A 436 9.91 -25.02 8.59
N TYR A 437 10.62 -23.95 8.96
CA TYR A 437 11.74 -24.05 9.90
C TYR A 437 11.32 -23.87 11.37
N PRO A 438 11.53 -24.88 12.23
CA PRO A 438 11.43 -24.74 13.68
C PRO A 438 12.70 -24.14 14.25
N TRP A 439 12.51 -23.29 15.25
CA TRP A 439 13.58 -22.68 16.01
C TRP A 439 14.59 -23.69 16.59
N GLY A 440 15.89 -23.51 16.28
CA GLY A 440 16.99 -24.35 16.77
C GLY A 440 18.13 -23.63 17.49
N GLU A 441 18.22 -22.30 17.43
CA GLU A 441 19.33 -21.53 18.04
C GLU A 441 19.15 -21.21 19.54
N PHE A 442 18.01 -21.53 20.13
CA PHE A 442 17.76 -21.25 21.55
C PHE A 442 17.57 -22.51 22.33
N ASP A 443 18.33 -22.61 23.41
CA ASP A 443 18.21 -23.70 24.34
C ASP A 443 16.86 -23.62 25.06
N PHE A 444 15.89 -24.41 24.60
CA PHE A 444 14.60 -24.58 25.28
C PHE A 444 14.76 -25.20 26.67
N ALA A 445 15.84 -25.96 26.92
CA ALA A 445 16.12 -26.44 28.27
C ALA A 445 16.43 -25.26 29.21
N ALA A 446 17.05 -24.19 28.69
CA ALA A 446 17.27 -22.95 29.42
C ALA A 446 16.04 -22.02 29.46
N ASN A 447 15.06 -22.19 28.55
CA ASN A 447 13.84 -21.36 28.48
C ASN A 447 12.58 -22.19 28.19
N PRO A 448 12.18 -23.11 29.10
CA PRO A 448 11.09 -24.07 28.86
C PRO A 448 9.70 -23.44 28.68
N ASN A 449 9.57 -22.15 28.96
CA ASN A 449 8.31 -21.42 28.87
C ASN A 449 8.03 -20.81 27.48
N ILE A 450 8.96 -20.90 26.52
CA ILE A 450 8.76 -20.39 25.17
C ILE A 450 8.37 -21.57 24.27
N PRO A 451 7.14 -21.64 23.74
CA PRO A 451 6.74 -22.73 22.86
C PRO A 451 7.46 -22.65 21.51
N PRO A 452 7.77 -23.80 20.85
CA PRO A 452 8.29 -23.81 19.50
C PRO A 452 7.36 -23.04 18.55
N GLN A 453 7.93 -22.10 17.79
CA GLN A 453 7.18 -21.31 16.82
C GLN A 453 7.46 -21.82 15.40
N LYS A 454 6.42 -21.79 14.56
CA LYS A 454 6.58 -21.86 13.12
C LYS A 454 7.18 -20.54 12.61
N THR A 455 7.82 -20.57 11.45
CA THR A 455 8.44 -19.38 10.85
C THR A 455 7.61 -18.82 9.69
N GLY A 456 8.12 -17.77 9.04
CA GLY A 456 7.51 -17.16 7.86
C GLY A 456 8.18 -17.52 6.53
N VAL A 457 7.48 -17.25 5.42
CA VAL A 457 8.07 -17.31 4.07
C VAL A 457 9.05 -16.15 3.87
N PHE A 458 8.58 -14.92 4.14
CA PHE A 458 9.36 -13.70 4.11
C PHE A 458 9.63 -13.28 5.56
N VAL A 459 10.90 -13.23 5.95
CA VAL A 459 11.26 -12.98 7.34
C VAL A 459 12.08 -11.70 7.46
N PHE A 460 11.58 -10.78 8.27
CA PHE A 460 12.14 -9.46 8.50
C PHE A 460 12.50 -9.27 9.97
N ALA A 461 13.79 -9.24 10.28
CA ALA A 461 14.26 -8.98 11.62
C ALA A 461 14.81 -7.55 11.68
N TYR A 462 13.93 -6.59 11.88
CA TYR A 462 14.29 -5.17 11.96
C TYR A 462 14.78 -4.59 10.62
N ALA A 463 14.14 -4.99 9.51
CA ALA A 463 14.54 -4.60 8.18
C ALA A 463 14.04 -3.20 7.75
N ARG A 464 14.63 -2.63 6.70
CA ARG A 464 14.29 -1.30 6.17
C ARG A 464 14.30 -1.27 4.65
N ASN A 465 13.48 -0.41 4.03
CA ASN A 465 13.37 -0.22 2.58
C ASN A 465 13.38 -1.55 1.81
N ILE A 466 12.37 -2.37 2.08
CA ILE A 466 12.16 -3.62 1.36
C ILE A 466 10.99 -3.41 0.41
N ALA A 467 11.16 -3.81 -0.84
CA ALA A 467 10.09 -3.91 -1.82
C ALA A 467 10.05 -5.34 -2.38
N ILE A 468 8.92 -6.02 -2.25
CA ILE A 468 8.69 -7.34 -2.85
C ILE A 468 7.45 -7.26 -3.73
N ARG A 469 7.56 -7.63 -5.01
CA ARG A 469 6.43 -7.56 -5.93
C ARG A 469 6.40 -8.70 -6.93
N ASP A 470 5.20 -9.01 -7.40
CA ASP A 470 4.98 -9.98 -8.48
C ASP A 470 5.47 -11.41 -8.14
N VAL A 471 5.44 -11.79 -6.85
CA VAL A 471 5.90 -13.11 -6.37
C VAL A 471 4.73 -14.08 -6.21
N ARG A 472 4.90 -15.30 -6.70
CA ARG A 472 3.98 -16.41 -6.47
C ARG A 472 4.51 -17.31 -5.36
N VAL A 473 3.69 -17.61 -4.38
CA VAL A 473 3.99 -18.47 -3.24
C VAL A 473 3.06 -19.67 -3.29
N LYS A 474 3.63 -20.87 -3.31
CA LYS A 474 2.92 -22.14 -3.27
C LYS A 474 3.35 -22.92 -2.03
N ILE A 475 2.39 -23.25 -1.17
CA ILE A 475 2.56 -24.12 -0.01
C ILE A 475 1.76 -25.38 -0.30
N ASN A 476 2.46 -26.50 -0.46
CA ASN A 476 1.84 -27.79 -0.70
C ASN A 476 1.22 -28.31 0.62
N ASP A 477 -0.03 -28.77 0.57
CA ASP A 477 -0.76 -29.25 1.75
C ASP A 477 -0.53 -30.75 2.05
N ASP A 478 0.19 -31.46 1.17
CA ASP A 478 0.34 -32.92 1.15
C ASP A 478 1.67 -33.43 1.74
N LEU A 479 2.30 -32.64 2.62
CA LEU A 479 3.68 -32.89 3.03
C LEU A 479 3.90 -34.08 4.00
N THR A 480 2.84 -34.78 4.43
CA THR A 480 2.92 -35.88 5.41
C THR A 480 3.82 -37.05 5.01
N THR A 481 4.27 -37.11 3.75
CA THR A 481 5.14 -38.18 3.22
C THR A 481 6.46 -37.70 2.61
N ARG A 482 6.69 -36.38 2.51
CA ARG A 482 7.95 -35.90 1.92
C ARG A 482 9.06 -35.95 2.95
N ALA A 483 10.12 -36.67 2.62
CA ALA A 483 11.40 -36.52 3.29
C ALA A 483 12.12 -35.27 2.76
N ASP A 484 12.93 -34.64 3.61
CA ASP A 484 13.93 -33.69 3.15
C ASP A 484 14.98 -34.39 2.28
N TRP A 485 15.95 -33.63 1.75
CA TRP A 485 17.02 -34.20 0.92
C TRP A 485 17.96 -35.16 1.68
N LEU A 486 17.87 -35.22 3.01
CA LEU A 486 18.58 -36.18 3.88
C LEU A 486 17.73 -37.42 4.21
N GLY A 487 16.53 -37.56 3.64
CA GLY A 487 15.63 -38.68 3.93
C GLY A 487 14.85 -38.54 5.24
N ARG A 488 14.91 -37.39 5.92
CA ARG A 488 14.24 -37.12 7.20
C ARG A 488 12.84 -36.57 6.93
N SER A 489 11.82 -37.18 7.52
CA SER A 489 10.43 -36.74 7.39
C SER A 489 9.91 -36.09 8.66
N GLY A 490 9.08 -35.07 8.48
CA GLY A 490 8.30 -34.42 9.52
C GLY A 490 8.85 -33.09 10.03
N TYR A 491 8.08 -32.43 10.90
CA TYR A 491 8.44 -31.14 11.49
C TYR A 491 9.73 -31.33 12.31
N PRO A 492 10.80 -30.56 12.03
CA PRO A 492 12.05 -30.74 12.71
C PRO A 492 11.83 -30.49 14.21
N VAL A 493 12.41 -31.34 15.04
CA VAL A 493 12.38 -31.15 16.49
C VAL A 493 13.48 -30.15 16.87
N ALA A 494 13.36 -29.54 18.04
CA ALA A 494 14.41 -28.64 18.54
C ALA A 494 15.79 -29.31 18.46
N GLY A 495 16.81 -28.54 18.05
CA GLY A 495 18.19 -29.04 17.89
C GLY A 495 18.48 -29.81 16.61
N THR A 496 17.62 -29.71 15.58
CA THR A 496 17.84 -30.37 14.29
C THR A 496 18.24 -29.38 13.19
N ASN A 497 19.32 -29.70 12.46
CA ASN A 497 19.90 -28.88 11.37
C ASN A 497 19.33 -29.21 9.99
N TYR A 498 18.08 -29.68 9.93
CA TYR A 498 17.48 -30.11 8.68
C TYR A 498 16.19 -29.37 8.39
N ILE A 499 15.90 -29.25 7.10
CA ILE A 499 14.77 -28.48 6.60
C ILE A 499 13.55 -29.37 6.77
N GLY A 500 12.56 -28.87 7.49
CA GLY A 500 11.31 -29.59 7.68
C GLY A 500 10.58 -29.76 6.36
N ALA A 501 10.68 -30.93 5.74
CA ALA A 501 9.66 -31.37 4.82
C ALA A 501 8.37 -31.53 5.66
N GLY A 502 7.42 -30.64 5.41
CA GLY A 502 6.34 -30.30 6.33
C GLY A 502 5.64 -31.52 6.95
N LYS A 503 5.36 -31.45 8.26
CA LYS A 503 4.18 -32.17 8.76
C LYS A 503 2.93 -31.46 8.23
N ALA A 504 1.83 -32.20 8.15
CA ALA A 504 0.49 -31.63 7.96
C ALA A 504 0.29 -30.40 8.86
N GLY A 505 -0.22 -29.33 8.27
CA GLY A 505 -0.49 -28.08 8.95
C GLY A 505 0.04 -26.89 8.19
N HIS A 506 -0.48 -25.73 8.55
CA HIS A 506 -0.13 -24.46 7.89
C HIS A 506 1.29 -24.05 8.28
N ILE A 507 2.01 -23.33 7.41
CA ILE A 507 3.24 -22.60 7.82
C ILE A 507 2.88 -21.48 8.80
N GLY A 508 3.85 -20.93 9.53
CA GLY A 508 3.57 -19.91 10.56
C GLY A 508 2.97 -18.63 9.96
N ALA A 509 3.68 -17.98 9.05
CA ALA A 509 3.12 -16.82 8.36
C ALA A 509 3.59 -16.70 6.92
N LEU A 510 2.83 -15.99 6.10
CA LEU A 510 3.38 -15.50 4.83
C LEU A 510 4.52 -14.51 5.12
N ILE A 511 4.24 -13.52 5.96
CA ILE A 511 5.20 -12.49 6.37
C ILE A 511 5.41 -12.59 7.86
N TRP A 512 6.66 -12.76 8.28
CA TRP A 512 7.04 -12.80 9.69
C TRP A 512 8.02 -11.69 10.01
N GLY A 513 7.82 -11.05 11.15
CA GLY A 513 8.80 -10.13 11.69
C GLY A 513 8.34 -8.68 11.65
N HIS A 514 9.29 -7.75 11.56
CA HIS A 514 9.00 -6.33 11.53
C HIS A 514 10.10 -5.50 10.87
N GLY A 515 9.73 -4.29 10.46
CA GLY A 515 10.64 -3.38 9.76
C GLY A 515 9.97 -2.04 9.41
N ARG A 516 10.73 -1.18 8.73
CA ARG A 516 10.28 0.16 8.31
C ARG A 516 10.37 0.33 6.80
N ASN A 517 9.40 0.97 6.17
CA ASN A 517 9.36 1.16 4.70
C ASN A 517 9.38 -0.20 3.99
N VAL A 518 8.51 -1.12 4.43
CA VAL A 518 8.39 -2.45 3.84
C VAL A 518 7.15 -2.43 2.97
N THR A 519 7.33 -2.67 1.68
CA THR A 519 6.25 -2.72 0.69
C THR A 519 6.19 -4.12 0.09
N MET A 520 5.01 -4.72 0.06
CA MET A 520 4.77 -5.96 -0.67
C MET A 520 3.53 -5.79 -1.53
N SER A 521 3.63 -6.11 -2.83
CA SER A 521 2.53 -5.91 -3.77
C SER A 521 2.35 -7.07 -4.75
N ASN A 522 1.12 -7.32 -5.19
CA ASN A 522 0.80 -8.36 -6.18
C ASN A 522 1.38 -9.75 -5.82
N ILE A 523 1.16 -10.17 -4.57
CA ILE A 523 1.63 -11.48 -4.09
C ILE A 523 0.51 -12.50 -4.27
N THR A 524 0.75 -13.58 -5.00
CA THR A 524 -0.22 -14.68 -5.09
C THR A 524 0.16 -15.78 -4.10
N LEU A 525 -0.73 -16.10 -3.16
CA LEU A 525 -0.55 -17.18 -2.19
C LEU A 525 -1.47 -18.36 -2.52
N ASP A 526 -0.88 -19.52 -2.75
CA ASP A 526 -1.56 -20.81 -2.95
C ASP A 526 -1.18 -21.76 -1.81
N GLY A 527 -2.02 -21.87 -0.79
CA GLY A 527 -1.82 -22.79 0.34
C GLY A 527 -2.14 -22.16 1.70
N ASN A 528 -1.93 -22.93 2.76
CA ASN A 528 -2.34 -22.54 4.12
C ASN A 528 -1.21 -21.88 4.95
N VAL A 529 -1.53 -20.82 5.68
CA VAL A 529 -0.63 -20.11 6.62
C VAL A 529 -1.35 -19.82 7.94
N ASP A 530 -0.70 -19.78 9.10
CA ASP A 530 -1.41 -19.38 10.34
C ASP A 530 -1.79 -17.89 10.28
N ALA A 531 -0.87 -17.03 9.80
CA ALA A 531 -1.13 -15.61 9.59
C ALA A 531 -0.66 -15.08 8.22
N ILE A 532 -1.35 -14.08 7.67
CA ILE A 532 -0.80 -13.33 6.53
C ILE A 532 0.40 -12.48 7.00
N PHE A 533 0.24 -11.76 8.10
CA PHE A 533 1.34 -11.04 8.73
C PHE A 533 1.42 -11.32 10.24
N GLN A 534 2.58 -11.83 10.67
CA GLN A 534 2.97 -11.98 12.07
C GLN A 534 3.97 -10.89 12.47
N CYS A 535 3.53 -9.87 13.19
CA CYS A 535 4.39 -8.82 13.74
C CYS A 535 5.02 -9.25 15.08
N ALA A 536 6.08 -10.05 15.00
CA ALA A 536 6.81 -10.57 16.16
C ALA A 536 8.33 -10.45 15.97
N ARG A 537 9.12 -10.82 16.97
CA ARG A 537 10.56 -11.05 16.74
C ARG A 537 10.76 -12.26 15.82
N ALA A 538 11.77 -12.23 14.96
CA ALA A 538 12.14 -13.35 14.08
C ALA A 538 13.09 -14.34 14.77
N ILE A 539 12.75 -14.68 16.03
CA ILE A 539 13.60 -15.44 16.95
C ILE A 539 14.03 -16.79 16.34
N THR A 540 13.20 -17.38 15.49
CA THR A 540 13.39 -18.66 14.78
C THR A 540 14.72 -18.75 14.03
N PHE A 541 15.34 -17.63 13.64
CA PHE A 541 16.59 -17.57 12.87
C PHE A 541 17.76 -16.92 13.63
N GLY A 542 17.80 -17.11 14.96
CA GLY A 542 18.91 -16.62 15.78
C GLY A 542 18.75 -15.19 16.28
N ASP A 543 17.59 -14.59 16.03
CA ASP A 543 17.31 -13.21 16.40
C ASP A 543 16.89 -13.05 17.86
N VAL A 544 17.75 -13.49 18.76
CA VAL A 544 17.59 -13.30 20.20
C VAL A 544 17.89 -11.85 20.59
N ALA A 545 18.78 -11.23 19.82
CA ALA A 545 19.39 -9.97 20.20
C ALA A 545 18.56 -8.76 19.77
N THR A 546 17.74 -8.82 18.70
CA THR A 546 17.04 -7.60 18.22
C THR A 546 16.03 -7.07 19.22
N VAL A 547 15.80 -5.77 19.06
CA VAL A 547 14.83 -5.00 19.81
C VAL A 547 13.44 -5.54 19.46
N PRO A 548 12.63 -5.99 20.45
CA PRO A 548 11.28 -6.44 20.17
C PRO A 548 10.50 -5.33 19.47
N PRO A 549 9.48 -5.67 18.66
CA PRO A 549 8.59 -4.66 18.09
C PRO A 549 7.86 -3.83 19.18
N THR A 550 7.87 -4.29 20.44
CA THR A 550 7.29 -3.63 21.61
C THR A 550 8.16 -2.50 22.20
N ASN A 551 9.48 -2.53 21.99
CA ASN A 551 10.41 -1.57 22.61
C ASN A 551 10.57 -0.30 21.76
N GLY A 552 9.75 0.70 22.07
CA GLY A 552 10.11 2.12 21.97
C GLY A 552 10.21 2.80 20.59
N MET A 553 10.76 2.14 19.56
CA MET A 553 11.57 2.84 18.56
C MET A 553 10.98 2.95 17.14
N GLY A 554 9.66 3.09 16.98
CA GLY A 554 9.07 3.29 15.65
C GLY A 554 9.52 2.24 14.61
N SER A 555 9.77 1.02 15.09
CA SER A 555 10.43 -0.04 14.32
C SER A 555 9.50 -0.73 13.33
N VAL A 556 8.20 -0.40 13.36
CA VAL A 556 7.16 -0.92 12.48
C VAL A 556 6.42 0.25 11.84
N GLN A 557 7.02 0.93 10.86
CA GLN A 557 6.45 2.14 10.26
C GLN A 557 6.46 2.06 8.74
N GLN A 558 5.43 2.62 8.10
CA GLN A 558 5.34 2.62 6.64
C GLN A 558 5.43 1.20 6.06
N VAL A 559 4.75 0.26 6.71
CA VAL A 559 4.59 -1.11 6.21
C VAL A 559 3.31 -1.14 5.40
N LEU A 560 3.41 -1.45 4.10
CA LEU A 560 2.29 -1.54 3.17
C LEU A 560 2.32 -2.89 2.48
N PHE A 561 1.27 -3.67 2.69
CA PHE A 561 1.00 -4.89 1.95
C PHE A 561 -0.23 -4.65 1.11
N ASP A 562 -0.14 -4.90 -0.18
CA ASP A 562 -1.16 -4.49 -1.13
C ASP A 562 -1.37 -5.58 -2.17
N GLU A 563 -2.61 -5.80 -2.60
CA GLU A 563 -2.94 -6.82 -3.62
C GLU A 563 -2.37 -8.21 -3.31
N ILE A 564 -2.41 -8.63 -2.04
CA ILE A 564 -2.13 -10.03 -1.68
C ILE A 564 -3.35 -10.85 -2.07
N ARG A 565 -3.18 -11.84 -2.95
CA ARG A 565 -4.24 -12.73 -3.43
C ARG A 565 -4.03 -14.15 -2.95
N GLN A 566 -4.81 -14.59 -1.96
CA GLN A 566 -4.87 -16.00 -1.58
C GLN A 566 -5.85 -16.77 -2.49
N VAL A 567 -5.31 -17.58 -3.39
CA VAL A 567 -6.10 -18.32 -4.41
C VAL A 567 -6.61 -19.67 -3.91
N ARG A 568 -5.90 -20.30 -2.96
CA ARG A 568 -6.25 -21.59 -2.35
C ARG A 568 -5.69 -21.63 -0.92
N GLY A 569 -6.27 -22.49 -0.08
CA GLY A 569 -5.95 -22.59 1.34
C GLY A 569 -6.76 -21.63 2.20
N GLY A 570 -6.46 -21.63 3.50
CA GLY A 570 -7.00 -20.76 4.51
C GLY A 570 -5.89 -20.15 5.35
N HIS A 571 -6.30 -19.32 6.30
CA HIS A 571 -5.43 -18.79 7.33
C HIS A 571 -6.20 -18.61 8.62
N ASP A 572 -5.51 -18.65 9.76
CA ASP A 572 -6.17 -18.46 11.04
C ASP A 572 -6.41 -16.97 11.30
N TYR A 573 -5.44 -16.13 10.93
CA TYR A 573 -5.45 -14.67 11.10
C TYR A 573 -4.98 -13.91 9.87
N VAL A 574 -5.50 -12.69 9.66
CA VAL A 574 -4.91 -11.75 8.70
C VAL A 574 -3.70 -11.06 9.33
N PHE A 575 -3.87 -10.58 10.55
CA PHE A 575 -2.81 -9.96 11.33
C PHE A 575 -2.70 -10.63 12.70
N ASP A 576 -1.52 -11.04 13.09
CA ASP A 576 -1.22 -11.39 14.47
C ASP A 576 0.14 -10.77 14.89
N GLY A 577 0.44 -10.77 16.18
CA GLY A 577 1.62 -10.10 16.69
C GLY A 577 2.13 -10.68 18.00
N GLN A 578 3.21 -10.11 18.50
CA GLN A 578 3.69 -10.40 19.85
C GLN A 578 2.90 -9.60 20.89
N ALA A 579 2.71 -10.15 22.09
CA ALA A 579 2.13 -9.39 23.19
C ALA A 579 2.93 -8.10 23.48
N GLY A 580 2.24 -6.99 23.76
CA GLY A 580 2.85 -5.70 24.12
C GLY A 580 3.11 -4.74 22.95
N LEU A 581 2.58 -5.00 21.76
CA LEU A 581 2.60 -4.05 20.64
C LEU A 581 1.88 -2.75 21.02
N SER A 582 2.39 -1.61 20.53
CA SER A 582 1.88 -0.28 20.88
C SER A 582 1.60 0.57 19.65
N ASN A 583 0.43 1.20 19.65
CA ASN A 583 -0.09 1.98 18.54
C ASN A 583 0.78 3.16 18.12
N ARG A 584 1.38 3.86 19.09
CA ARG A 584 2.27 5.01 18.84
C ARG A 584 3.50 4.65 17.99
N LYS A 585 3.78 3.37 17.81
CA LYS A 585 5.03 2.84 17.23
C LYS A 585 4.79 2.01 15.97
N MET A 586 3.53 1.84 15.58
CA MET A 586 3.10 1.03 14.46
C MET A 586 2.44 1.88 13.38
N GLY A 587 2.70 1.56 12.12
CA GLY A 587 2.02 2.06 10.94
C GLY A 587 2.04 0.98 9.87
N VAL A 588 0.99 0.15 9.86
CA VAL A 588 0.84 -1.01 8.97
C VAL A 588 -0.46 -0.86 8.20
N GLN A 589 -0.41 -1.05 6.89
CA GLN A 589 -1.57 -1.08 6.02
C GLN A 589 -1.56 -2.38 5.24
N ILE A 590 -2.58 -3.21 5.43
CA ILE A 590 -2.82 -4.42 4.65
C ILE A 590 -4.02 -4.13 3.76
N MET A 591 -3.74 -3.67 2.54
CA MET A 591 -4.73 -3.19 1.58
C MET A 591 -5.03 -4.25 0.53
N ARG A 592 -6.27 -4.27 0.04
CA ARG A 592 -6.72 -5.16 -1.05
C ARG A 592 -6.28 -6.63 -0.86
N LEU A 593 -6.40 -7.18 0.36
CA LEU A 593 -6.19 -8.60 0.60
C LEU A 593 -7.35 -9.37 -0.04
N LEU A 594 -7.11 -10.00 -1.19
CA LEU A 594 -8.08 -10.80 -1.93
C LEU A 594 -7.99 -12.25 -1.47
N ARG A 595 -9.07 -12.83 -0.96
CA ARG A 595 -9.00 -14.20 -0.42
C ARG A 595 -10.18 -15.07 -0.79
N HIS A 596 -9.91 -16.36 -0.93
CA HIS A 596 -10.92 -17.36 -1.26
C HIS A 596 -11.79 -17.77 -0.07
N THR A 597 -11.25 -17.76 1.15
CA THR A 597 -11.92 -18.28 2.37
C THR A 597 -11.85 -17.28 3.52
N ALA A 598 -12.81 -17.36 4.45
CA ALA A 598 -12.80 -16.63 5.72
C ALA A 598 -11.65 -17.13 6.63
N PRO A 599 -11.15 -16.34 7.61
CA PRO A 599 -10.07 -16.80 8.47
C PRO A 599 -10.67 -17.82 9.42
N ASN A 600 -9.93 -18.86 9.79
CA ASN A 600 -10.47 -19.92 10.63
C ASN A 600 -10.78 -19.43 12.05
N LEU A 601 -9.97 -18.50 12.58
CA LEU A 601 -10.07 -18.04 13.97
C LEU A 601 -10.46 -16.56 14.09
N GLY A 602 -9.91 -15.67 13.27
CA GLY A 602 -10.29 -14.25 13.30
C GLY A 602 -9.54 -13.38 12.30
N VAL A 603 -9.92 -12.11 12.19
CA VAL A 603 -9.12 -11.16 11.38
C VAL A 603 -7.82 -10.83 12.10
N VAL A 604 -7.90 -10.68 13.42
CA VAL A 604 -6.79 -10.30 14.29
C VAL A 604 -6.50 -11.45 15.27
N GLY A 605 -5.24 -11.81 15.46
CA GLY A 605 -4.83 -12.77 16.47
C GLY A 605 -5.06 -12.28 17.91
N PRO A 606 -5.07 -13.20 18.90
CA PRO A 606 -5.33 -12.86 20.31
C PRO A 606 -4.29 -11.92 20.92
N ASN A 607 -3.11 -11.81 20.31
CA ASN A 607 -2.07 -10.89 20.74
C ASN A 607 -2.22 -9.48 20.13
N GLY A 608 -3.11 -9.31 19.15
CA GLY A 608 -3.54 -8.00 18.70
C GLY A 608 -4.31 -7.31 19.82
N THR A 609 -3.79 -6.20 20.33
CA THR A 609 -4.44 -5.47 21.42
C THR A 609 -5.41 -4.43 20.86
N ALA A 610 -6.49 -4.15 21.60
CA ALA A 610 -7.51 -3.16 21.24
C ALA A 610 -6.97 -1.72 21.06
N GLY A 611 -5.69 -1.47 21.37
CA GLY A 611 -5.06 -0.17 21.19
C GLY A 611 -4.54 0.10 19.77
N LEU A 612 -4.41 -0.90 18.88
CA LEU A 612 -3.74 -0.76 17.59
C LEU A 612 -4.62 -0.11 16.49
N THR A 613 -4.84 1.21 16.55
CA THR A 613 -5.58 1.95 15.51
C THR A 613 -4.78 2.24 14.23
N ASN A 614 -3.44 2.14 14.27
CA ASN A 614 -2.56 2.43 13.12
C ASN A 614 -2.25 1.17 12.27
N VAL A 615 -2.89 0.04 12.58
CA VAL A 615 -2.89 -1.16 11.74
C VAL A 615 -4.22 -1.21 11.02
N ARG A 616 -4.24 -0.84 9.74
CA ARG A 616 -5.44 -0.82 8.89
C ARG A 616 -5.46 -2.07 8.02
N ILE A 617 -6.59 -2.74 7.97
CA ILE A 617 -6.79 -3.95 7.17
C ILE A 617 -7.99 -3.69 6.26
N GLN A 618 -7.78 -3.88 4.96
CA GLN A 618 -8.82 -3.94 3.94
C GLN A 618 -8.80 -5.35 3.35
N ASP A 619 -9.77 -6.15 3.76
CA ASP A 619 -9.96 -7.53 3.36
C ASP A 619 -11.12 -7.62 2.34
N VAL A 620 -10.88 -8.30 1.23
CA VAL A 620 -11.83 -8.47 0.13
C VAL A 620 -12.04 -9.96 -0.11
N ARG A 621 -13.25 -10.45 0.19
CA ARG A 621 -13.60 -11.86 0.02
C ARG A 621 -13.94 -12.21 -1.42
N ALA A 622 -13.84 -13.49 -1.76
CA ALA A 622 -14.50 -14.09 -2.92
C ALA A 622 -16.01 -13.77 -2.86
N GLY A 623 -16.49 -12.97 -3.81
CA GLY A 623 -17.83 -12.37 -3.80
C GLY A 623 -17.82 -10.84 -3.75
N GLY A 624 -16.65 -10.20 -3.60
CA GLY A 624 -16.49 -8.74 -3.65
C GLY A 624 -16.82 -8.00 -2.35
N ILE A 625 -17.18 -8.73 -1.29
CA ILE A 625 -17.43 -8.15 0.03
C ILE A 625 -16.12 -7.58 0.57
N LYS A 626 -16.08 -6.26 0.69
CA LYS A 626 -14.98 -5.52 1.28
C LYS A 626 -15.28 -5.25 2.75
N VAL A 627 -14.34 -5.63 3.61
CA VAL A 627 -14.33 -5.32 5.03
C VAL A 627 -13.10 -4.48 5.33
N GLU A 628 -13.29 -3.31 5.91
CA GLU A 628 -12.19 -2.39 6.18
C GLU A 628 -12.31 -1.76 7.55
N GLY A 629 -11.20 -1.79 8.29
CA GLY A 629 -11.09 -1.18 9.61
C GLY A 629 -9.69 -1.29 10.18
N THR A 630 -9.51 -0.73 11.37
CA THR A 630 -8.30 -0.87 12.18
C THR A 630 -8.36 -2.14 13.03
N VAL A 631 -7.21 -2.63 13.51
CA VAL A 631 -7.19 -3.78 14.43
C VAL A 631 -8.08 -3.53 15.66
N ALA A 632 -8.06 -2.32 16.21
CA ALA A 632 -8.93 -1.92 17.31
C ALA A 632 -10.43 -2.06 16.98
N GLU A 633 -10.84 -1.63 15.78
CA GLU A 633 -12.22 -1.75 15.30
C GLU A 633 -12.62 -3.21 15.10
N PHE A 634 -11.77 -4.03 14.48
CA PHE A 634 -12.03 -5.47 14.30
C PHE A 634 -12.24 -6.20 15.64
N LEU A 635 -11.44 -5.88 16.65
CA LEU A 635 -11.57 -6.47 17.98
C LEU A 635 -12.86 -5.98 18.67
N ALA A 636 -13.20 -4.70 18.55
CA ALA A 636 -14.42 -4.14 19.13
C ALA A 636 -15.72 -4.72 18.53
N PHE A 637 -15.71 -5.05 17.23
CA PHE A 637 -16.84 -5.64 16.52
C PHE A 637 -16.95 -7.17 16.65
N GLY A 638 -16.04 -7.82 17.38
CA GLY A 638 -16.15 -9.23 17.74
C GLY A 638 -15.16 -10.19 17.09
N ASN A 639 -14.13 -9.69 16.39
CA ASN A 639 -12.95 -10.38 15.77
C ASN A 639 -13.22 -11.58 14.82
N THR A 640 -14.34 -12.25 15.00
CA THR A 640 -14.95 -13.21 14.12
C THR A 640 -15.79 -12.43 13.13
N MET A 641 -15.41 -12.49 11.85
CA MET A 641 -16.31 -11.96 10.84
C MET A 641 -17.56 -12.83 10.83
N PRO A 642 -18.75 -12.27 11.08
CA PRO A 642 -19.96 -13.06 11.04
C PRO A 642 -20.06 -13.73 9.66
N GLY A 643 -20.39 -15.01 9.63
CA GLY A 643 -20.67 -15.78 8.41
C GLY A 643 -21.93 -15.29 7.69
N THR A 644 -22.24 -14.00 7.78
CA THR A 644 -23.43 -13.37 7.21
C THR A 644 -23.26 -13.33 5.71
N GLY A 645 -24.01 -14.18 5.02
CA GLY A 645 -24.20 -14.18 3.57
C GLY A 645 -24.96 -12.95 3.07
N VAL A 646 -24.59 -11.76 3.52
CA VAL A 646 -25.18 -10.47 3.11
C VAL A 646 -24.11 -9.73 2.32
N GLY A 647 -24.38 -9.48 1.04
CA GLY A 647 -23.43 -8.96 0.05
C GLY A 647 -23.08 -7.48 0.18
N ASP A 648 -23.04 -6.93 1.40
CA ASP A 648 -22.79 -5.50 1.62
C ASP A 648 -21.35 -5.24 2.09
N ASN A 649 -20.73 -4.20 1.52
CA ASN A 649 -19.43 -3.69 1.95
C ASN A 649 -19.56 -3.07 3.34
N VAL A 650 -18.84 -3.61 4.33
CA VAL A 650 -18.85 -3.10 5.71
C VAL A 650 -17.58 -2.26 5.92
N SER A 651 -17.74 -0.94 5.96
CA SER A 651 -16.68 -0.02 6.38
C SER A 651 -16.92 0.36 7.84
N PHE A 652 -15.98 0.05 8.72
CA PHE A 652 -16.09 0.36 10.17
C PHE A 652 -15.67 1.79 10.53
N GLY A 653 -15.13 2.54 9.57
CA GLY A 653 -14.42 3.81 9.80
C GLY A 653 -15.27 5.06 10.03
N SER A 654 -16.60 4.97 10.21
CA SER A 654 -17.43 6.17 10.42
C SER A 654 -18.58 6.05 11.41
N GLN A 655 -18.68 4.98 12.21
CA GLN A 655 -19.81 4.84 13.13
C GLN A 655 -19.43 5.24 14.55
N ALA A 656 -20.00 6.37 14.95
CA ALA A 656 -20.08 6.83 16.32
C ALA A 656 -20.38 5.66 17.28
N TRP A 657 -19.55 5.56 18.31
CA TRP A 657 -19.84 4.76 19.50
C TRP A 657 -21.24 5.11 20.03
N GLY A 658 -22.24 4.28 19.74
CA GLY A 658 -23.58 4.49 20.27
C GLY A 658 -24.67 3.79 19.47
N GLY A 659 -24.91 2.51 19.78
CA GLY A 659 -26.12 1.77 19.38
C GLY A 659 -26.07 1.21 17.96
N GLY A 660 -26.28 -0.09 17.83
CA GLY A 660 -26.30 -0.78 16.53
C GLY A 660 -27.36 -0.22 15.59
N TYR A 661 -26.91 0.44 14.52
CA TYR A 661 -27.74 0.77 13.37
C TYR A 661 -27.64 -0.38 12.37
N HIS A 662 -28.76 -1.08 12.13
CA HIS A 662 -28.85 -2.04 11.04
C HIS A 662 -29.23 -1.32 9.75
N ALA A 663 -28.59 -1.72 8.64
CA ALA A 663 -28.90 -1.21 7.32
C ALA A 663 -30.38 -1.49 6.94
N LYS A 664 -30.93 -0.55 6.17
CA LYS A 664 -32.28 -0.52 5.60
C LYS A 664 -32.73 -1.92 5.11
N GLY A 665 -33.62 -2.58 5.86
CA GLY A 665 -34.18 -3.89 5.50
C GLY A 665 -34.20 -4.93 6.63
N GLY A 666 -33.47 -4.73 7.73
CA GLY A 666 -33.58 -5.56 8.93
C GLY A 666 -34.88 -5.28 9.70
N ARG A 667 -35.68 -6.33 9.98
CA ARG A 667 -37.02 -6.22 10.60
C ARG A 667 -37.04 -5.71 12.06
N TYR A 668 -35.87 -5.55 12.68
CA TYR A 668 -35.72 -5.12 14.08
C TYR A 668 -34.53 -4.17 14.21
N GLY A 669 -34.71 -3.02 14.87
CA GLY A 669 -33.67 -2.01 15.07
C GLY A 669 -34.12 -0.57 14.82
N THR A 670 -33.18 0.36 15.00
CA THR A 670 -33.31 1.78 14.66
C THR A 670 -32.71 2.06 13.29
N SER A 671 -33.38 2.87 12.48
CA SER A 671 -32.80 3.41 11.24
C SER A 671 -33.04 4.92 11.17
N TYR A 672 -32.03 5.65 10.68
CA TYR A 672 -32.11 7.08 10.41
C TYR A 672 -32.08 7.29 8.90
N ASP A 673 -33.09 7.99 8.37
CA ASP A 673 -33.14 8.43 6.98
C ASP A 673 -32.67 9.88 6.91
N PRO A 674 -31.39 10.14 6.57
CA PRO A 674 -30.83 11.50 6.58
C PRO A 674 -31.48 12.42 5.55
N ALA A 675 -32.04 11.87 4.46
CA ALA A 675 -32.68 12.68 3.43
C ALA A 675 -34.04 13.25 3.89
N ALA A 676 -34.71 12.55 4.81
CA ALA A 676 -36.01 12.96 5.35
C ALA A 676 -35.92 13.44 6.82
N ASN A 677 -34.75 13.31 7.45
CA ASN A 677 -34.55 13.51 8.89
C ASN A 677 -35.51 12.65 9.76
N ILE A 678 -35.81 11.42 9.34
CA ILE A 678 -36.76 10.53 10.01
C ILE A 678 -36.03 9.41 10.76
N TRP A 679 -36.36 9.25 12.04
CA TRP A 679 -35.99 8.09 12.84
C TRP A 679 -37.10 7.04 12.79
N ARG A 680 -36.77 5.80 12.41
CA ARG A 680 -37.69 4.66 12.42
C ARG A 680 -37.24 3.65 13.45
N PHE A 681 -38.18 3.19 14.28
CA PHE A 681 -37.95 2.22 15.35
C PHE A 681 -38.77 0.96 15.08
N SER A 682 -38.17 -0.21 15.23
CA SER A 682 -38.87 -1.50 15.14
C SER A 682 -38.39 -2.43 16.25
N SER A 683 -39.32 -3.15 16.90
CA SER A 683 -39.01 -4.12 17.95
C SER A 683 -39.98 -5.29 17.87
N PRO A 684 -39.52 -6.51 18.20
CA PRO A 684 -40.36 -7.70 18.26
C PRO A 684 -41.25 -7.75 19.52
N SER A 685 -41.04 -6.85 20.48
CA SER A 685 -41.72 -6.90 21.78
C SER A 685 -43.16 -6.41 21.70
N SER A 686 -44.08 -7.15 22.30
CA SER A 686 -45.46 -6.71 22.53
C SER A 686 -45.62 -5.88 23.79
N ALA A 687 -44.58 -5.79 24.64
CA ALA A 687 -44.60 -4.97 25.84
C ALA A 687 -44.47 -3.48 25.50
N ALA A 688 -44.92 -2.62 26.42
CA ALA A 688 -44.73 -1.19 26.30
C ALA A 688 -43.24 -0.85 26.41
N GLU A 689 -42.66 -0.35 25.32
CA GLU A 689 -41.26 0.05 25.25
C GLU A 689 -41.14 1.51 24.83
N ALA A 690 -40.36 2.29 25.59
CA ALA A 690 -39.98 3.64 25.19
C ALA A 690 -39.13 3.57 23.91
N ARG A 691 -39.66 4.07 22.81
CA ARG A 691 -38.96 4.22 21.53
C ARG A 691 -38.11 5.47 21.51
N LEU A 692 -38.61 6.53 22.14
CA LEU A 692 -37.90 7.79 22.31
C LEU A 692 -38.07 8.24 23.76
N ALA A 693 -36.97 8.63 24.40
CA ALA A 693 -36.97 9.13 25.77
C ALA A 693 -36.30 10.51 25.80
N PHE A 694 -36.97 11.48 26.41
CA PHE A 694 -36.51 12.86 26.51
C PHE A 694 -35.97 13.10 27.90
N TYR A 695 -34.68 13.42 28.00
CA TYR A 695 -34.01 13.75 29.26
C TYR A 695 -33.67 15.24 29.31
N THR A 696 -33.76 15.83 30.48
CA THR A 696 -33.17 17.14 30.81
C THR A 696 -32.10 16.94 31.88
N ARG A 697 -31.43 18.02 32.31
CA ARG A 697 -30.52 17.98 33.47
C ARG A 697 -31.21 17.45 34.75
N GLY A 698 -32.54 17.53 34.84
CA GLY A 698 -33.36 16.99 35.93
C GLY A 698 -33.86 15.56 35.73
N GLY A 699 -33.38 14.83 34.72
CA GLY A 699 -33.75 13.45 34.43
C GLY A 699 -34.80 13.30 33.32
N LEU A 700 -35.46 12.14 33.26
CA LEU A 700 -36.49 11.83 32.25
C LEU A 700 -37.69 12.77 32.41
N VAL A 701 -38.09 13.44 31.33
CA VAL A 701 -39.24 14.37 31.30
C VAL A 701 -40.37 13.90 30.40
N GLY A 702 -40.09 12.95 29.51
CA GLY A 702 -41.13 12.29 28.73
C GLY A 702 -40.61 11.14 27.88
N SER A 703 -41.53 10.37 27.30
CA SER A 703 -41.21 9.32 26.33
C SER A 703 -42.32 9.11 25.32
N ILE A 704 -41.95 8.65 24.13
CA ILE A 704 -42.88 8.02 23.20
C ILE A 704 -42.69 6.53 23.36
N ALA A 705 -43.67 5.85 23.92
CA ALA A 705 -43.66 4.40 24.09
C ALA A 705 -44.63 3.75 23.11
N THR A 706 -44.28 2.58 22.61
CA THR A 706 -45.18 1.79 21.75
C THR A 706 -45.38 0.41 22.33
N THR A 707 -46.59 -0.11 22.24
CA THR A 707 -46.89 -1.55 22.36
C THR A 707 -47.06 -2.15 20.96
N ASN A 708 -47.53 -3.38 20.85
CA ASN A 708 -47.95 -3.95 19.56
C ASN A 708 -49.22 -3.30 18.97
N THR A 709 -49.98 -2.52 19.74
CA THR A 709 -51.29 -1.98 19.30
C THR A 709 -51.49 -0.49 19.58
N SER A 710 -50.60 0.16 20.33
CA SER A 710 -50.77 1.56 20.73
C SER A 710 -49.45 2.33 20.80
N THR A 711 -49.55 3.64 20.63
CA THR A 711 -48.47 4.60 20.92
C THR A 711 -48.92 5.49 22.07
N ALA A 712 -48.13 5.56 23.14
CA ALA A 712 -48.35 6.41 24.29
C ALA A 712 -47.32 7.55 24.28
N TYR A 713 -47.80 8.78 24.42
CA TYR A 713 -46.98 9.97 24.63
C TYR A 713 -47.00 10.26 26.13
N ASN A 714 -45.95 9.83 26.83
CA ASN A 714 -45.83 10.00 28.26
C ASN A 714 -45.12 11.32 28.52
N THR A 715 -45.82 12.28 29.12
CA THR A 715 -45.22 13.50 29.68
C THR A 715 -45.20 13.39 31.20
N THR A 716 -44.14 13.87 31.85
CA THR A 716 -44.08 13.85 33.32
C THR A 716 -45.23 14.68 33.91
N SER A 717 -46.09 14.03 34.71
CA SER A 717 -47.16 14.67 35.49
C SER A 717 -46.84 14.71 36.98
N ASP A 718 -45.59 14.45 37.35
CA ASP A 718 -45.12 14.27 38.72
C ASP A 718 -45.47 15.49 39.59
N GLU A 719 -46.30 15.25 40.61
CA GLU A 719 -46.73 16.27 41.56
C GLU A 719 -45.56 16.84 42.37
N THR A 720 -44.50 16.06 42.60
CA THR A 720 -43.31 16.54 43.32
C THR A 720 -42.53 17.60 42.55
N ARG A 721 -42.83 17.75 41.25
CA ARG A 721 -42.22 18.74 40.36
C ARG A 721 -43.16 19.91 40.06
N LYS A 722 -44.29 20.03 40.77
CA LYS A 722 -45.31 21.05 40.53
C LYS A 722 -45.80 21.67 41.84
N ASP A 723 -45.86 22.99 41.88
CA ASP A 723 -46.52 23.71 42.96
C ASP A 723 -48.00 23.94 42.58
N PHE A 724 -48.90 23.18 43.21
CA PHE A 724 -50.34 23.37 43.00
C PHE A 724 -50.83 24.61 43.75
N ILE A 725 -51.28 25.62 43.01
CA ILE A 725 -51.78 26.89 43.55
C ILE A 725 -53.30 26.89 43.80
N GLY A 726 -53.95 25.72 43.77
CA GLY A 726 -55.38 25.53 43.99
C GLY A 726 -56.13 24.98 42.76
N PRO A 727 -57.41 24.60 42.93
CA PRO A 727 -58.24 24.13 41.83
C PRO A 727 -58.56 25.27 40.86
N LEU A 728 -58.61 24.98 39.57
CA LEU A 728 -59.10 25.91 38.56
C LEU A 728 -60.63 26.06 38.72
N SER A 729 -61.10 27.27 39.01
CA SER A 729 -62.55 27.54 39.10
C SER A 729 -63.24 27.30 37.76
N SER A 730 -64.42 26.68 37.78
CA SER A 730 -65.19 26.39 36.57
C SER A 730 -65.60 27.66 35.82
N GLU A 731 -65.86 28.77 36.52
CA GLU A 731 -66.21 30.06 35.92
C GLU A 731 -65.06 30.60 35.06
N ARG A 732 -63.84 30.58 35.61
CA ARG A 732 -62.63 30.98 34.87
C ARG A 732 -62.37 30.07 33.67
N ALA A 733 -62.60 28.76 33.81
CA ALA A 733 -62.43 27.82 32.72
C ALA A 733 -63.44 28.07 31.59
N ILE A 734 -64.72 28.32 31.93
CA ILE A 734 -65.77 28.69 30.96
C ILE A 734 -65.45 30.02 30.28
N GLU A 735 -64.95 31.01 31.03
CA GLU A 735 -64.53 32.30 30.48
C GLU A 735 -63.45 32.12 29.41
N ILE A 736 -62.40 31.36 29.73
CA ILE A 736 -61.30 31.05 28.80
C ILE A 736 -61.81 30.32 27.55
N ILE A 737 -62.66 29.29 27.71
CA ILE A 737 -63.24 28.54 26.58
C ILE A 737 -64.08 29.46 25.68
N ARG A 738 -64.84 30.39 26.25
CA ARG A 738 -65.66 31.34 25.49
C ARG A 738 -64.81 32.38 24.75
N GLN A 739 -63.68 32.79 25.32
CA GLN A 739 -62.75 33.73 24.70
C GLN A 739 -61.95 33.08 23.54
N ASP A 740 -61.81 31.76 23.53
CA ASP A 740 -61.09 31.01 22.49
C ASP A 740 -61.96 29.95 21.78
N PRO A 741 -62.97 30.39 21.00
CA PRO A 741 -63.91 29.47 20.35
C PRO A 741 -63.24 28.67 19.22
N VAL A 742 -63.72 27.44 19.00
CA VAL A 742 -63.45 26.67 17.78
C VAL A 742 -64.02 27.42 16.59
N ARG A 743 -63.25 27.51 15.51
CA ARG A 743 -63.62 28.21 14.27
C ARG A 743 -63.48 27.28 13.08
N GLU A 744 -64.34 27.48 12.10
CA GLU A 744 -64.12 26.96 10.76
C GLU A 744 -63.09 27.86 10.07
N PHE A 745 -62.16 27.25 9.31
CA PHE A 745 -61.19 27.99 8.52
C PHE A 745 -60.79 27.22 7.26
N THR A 746 -60.15 27.94 6.34
CA THR A 746 -59.58 27.37 5.13
C THR A 746 -58.08 27.63 5.15
N TRP A 747 -57.26 26.61 4.86
CA TRP A 747 -55.81 26.78 4.80
C TRP A 747 -55.45 27.76 3.69
N LYS A 748 -54.67 28.80 4.04
CA LYS A 748 -54.18 29.79 3.06
C LYS A 748 -53.33 29.13 1.98
N GLU A 749 -52.59 28.09 2.34
CA GLU A 749 -51.84 27.23 1.44
C GLU A 749 -52.68 25.99 1.12
N GLY A 750 -53.03 25.79 -0.15
CA GLY A 750 -53.78 24.61 -0.62
C GLY A 750 -55.31 24.66 -0.47
N GLY A 751 -55.88 25.63 0.25
CA GLY A 751 -57.33 25.86 0.27
C GLY A 751 -58.17 24.78 0.98
N GLY A 752 -57.56 23.87 1.74
CA GLY A 752 -58.29 22.82 2.46
C GLY A 752 -59.17 23.39 3.58
N TYR A 753 -60.40 22.91 3.70
CA TYR A 753 -61.30 23.22 4.81
C TYR A 753 -60.90 22.47 6.08
N ALA A 754 -60.95 23.13 7.24
CA ALA A 754 -60.71 22.53 8.55
C ALA A 754 -61.48 23.27 9.66
N VAL A 755 -61.58 22.62 10.81
CA VAL A 755 -62.19 23.17 12.03
C VAL A 755 -61.18 23.08 13.17
N GLY A 756 -60.93 24.19 13.87
CA GLY A 756 -59.93 24.22 14.94
C GLY A 756 -59.75 25.60 15.55
N TRP A 757 -58.58 25.83 16.17
CA TRP A 757 -58.24 27.07 16.86
C TRP A 757 -57.06 27.77 16.17
N GLY A 758 -57.02 29.09 16.27
CA GLY A 758 -55.85 29.87 15.89
C GLY A 758 -54.87 29.98 17.04
N ALA A 759 -53.67 29.45 16.90
CA ALA A 759 -52.66 29.41 17.96
C ALA A 759 -52.35 30.80 18.56
N GLN A 760 -52.29 31.85 17.73
CA GLN A 760 -52.06 33.22 18.17
C GLN A 760 -53.19 33.73 19.08
N THR A 761 -54.45 33.44 18.71
CA THR A 761 -55.61 33.81 19.53
C THR A 761 -55.60 33.06 20.84
N SER A 762 -55.34 31.75 20.80
CA SER A 762 -55.30 30.91 22.00
C SER A 762 -54.24 31.37 22.98
N TYR A 763 -53.05 31.75 22.50
CA TYR A 763 -51.99 32.32 23.33
C TYR A 763 -52.40 33.63 24.00
N GLN A 764 -53.09 34.52 23.28
CA GLN A 764 -53.57 35.80 23.83
C GLN A 764 -54.61 35.59 24.94
N VAL A 765 -55.44 34.54 24.84
CA VAL A 765 -56.43 34.20 25.86
C VAL A 765 -55.74 33.61 27.09
N SER A 766 -54.81 32.68 26.89
CA SER A 766 -53.94 32.17 27.95
C SER A 766 -52.65 31.64 27.35
N HIS A 767 -51.51 32.11 27.88
CA HIS A 767 -50.18 31.81 27.35
C HIS A 767 -49.82 30.32 27.41
N ASP A 768 -50.55 29.51 28.17
CA ASP A 768 -50.36 28.07 28.25
C ASP A 768 -51.03 27.31 27.10
N LEU A 769 -52.11 27.83 26.48
CA LEU A 769 -52.90 27.14 25.46
C LEU A 769 -52.19 26.95 24.12
N ALA A 770 -51.14 27.72 23.87
CA ALA A 770 -50.36 27.64 22.65
C ALA A 770 -48.89 27.97 22.95
N THR A 771 -47.99 27.49 22.09
CA THR A 771 -46.59 27.90 22.10
C THR A 771 -46.40 28.96 21.01
N PRO A 772 -45.84 30.13 21.33
CA PRO A 772 -45.59 31.15 20.33
C PRO A 772 -44.58 30.63 19.32
N GLY A 773 -44.90 30.81 18.04
CA GLY A 773 -43.97 30.61 16.94
C GLY A 773 -43.22 31.89 16.59
N GLY A 774 -42.23 31.79 15.72
CA GLY A 774 -41.39 32.90 15.32
C GLY A 774 -40.13 32.42 14.63
N TRP A 775 -39.31 33.36 14.18
CA TRP A 775 -37.97 33.05 13.72
C TRP A 775 -37.09 32.80 14.94
N VAL A 776 -36.37 31.69 14.95
CA VAL A 776 -35.41 31.37 16.00
C VAL A 776 -34.03 31.14 15.41
N ASP A 777 -32.99 31.48 16.16
CA ASP A 777 -31.65 31.03 15.86
C ASP A 777 -31.59 29.51 16.10
N PRO A 778 -31.29 28.69 15.08
CA PRO A 778 -31.26 27.24 15.23
C PRO A 778 -30.17 26.72 16.18
N LEU A 779 -29.21 27.55 16.59
CA LEU A 779 -28.13 27.18 17.50
C LEU A 779 -28.51 27.42 18.97
N THR A 780 -29.07 28.61 19.25
CA THR A 780 -29.38 29.03 20.62
C THR A 780 -30.83 28.78 21.00
N GLY A 781 -31.72 28.65 20.01
CA GLY A 781 -33.17 28.60 20.21
C GLY A 781 -33.79 29.95 20.61
N GLU A 782 -33.01 31.03 20.63
CA GLU A 782 -33.50 32.37 20.96
C GLU A 782 -34.33 32.94 19.81
N ALA A 783 -35.34 33.75 20.16
CA ALA A 783 -36.17 34.43 19.18
C ALA A 783 -35.36 35.51 18.44
N VAL A 784 -35.41 35.49 17.11
CA VAL A 784 -34.72 36.43 16.22
C VAL A 784 -35.70 37.01 15.19
N THR A 785 -35.24 37.95 14.39
CA THR A 785 -36.02 38.54 13.31
C THR A 785 -35.93 37.70 12.02
N GLU A 786 -36.95 37.82 11.16
CA GLU A 786 -36.93 37.22 9.83
C GLU A 786 -35.70 37.67 9.04
N GLY A 787 -34.94 36.70 8.52
CA GLY A 787 -33.70 36.97 7.78
C GLY A 787 -32.45 37.10 8.64
N HIS A 788 -32.52 36.87 9.96
CA HIS A 788 -31.32 36.76 10.80
C HIS A 788 -30.40 35.63 10.30
N VAL A 789 -29.09 35.88 10.35
CA VAL A 789 -28.04 34.96 9.89
C VAL A 789 -26.95 34.92 10.95
N CYS A 790 -26.56 33.71 11.35
CA CYS A 790 -25.37 33.50 12.16
C CYS A 790 -24.32 32.71 11.35
N TRP A 791 -23.05 32.95 11.66
CA TRP A 791 -21.93 32.22 11.06
C TRP A 791 -21.38 31.28 12.11
N VAL A 792 -21.24 30.00 11.76
CA VAL A 792 -20.71 28.99 12.68
C VAL A 792 -19.46 28.35 12.15
N ASN A 793 -18.59 27.99 13.09
CA ASN A 793 -17.53 27.04 12.80
C ASN A 793 -18.17 25.66 12.55
N PRO A 794 -17.99 25.06 11.35
CA PRO A 794 -18.62 23.78 11.02
C PRO A 794 -18.10 22.59 11.85
N GLN A 795 -17.00 22.76 12.59
CA GLN A 795 -16.46 21.72 13.46
C GLN A 795 -16.89 21.87 14.92
N THR A 796 -16.94 23.10 15.44
CA THR A 796 -17.25 23.35 16.86
C THR A 796 -18.70 23.76 17.09
N HIS A 797 -19.43 24.16 16.05
CA HIS A 797 -20.78 24.75 16.12
C HIS A 797 -20.86 26.03 16.99
N GLU A 798 -19.72 26.63 17.33
CA GLU A 798 -19.67 27.88 18.06
C GLU A 798 -19.98 29.05 17.11
N ALA A 799 -20.75 30.02 17.61
CA ALA A 799 -21.03 31.25 16.89
C ALA A 799 -19.72 32.03 16.68
N VAL A 800 -19.44 32.38 15.43
CA VAL A 800 -18.29 33.21 15.06
C VAL A 800 -18.78 34.66 15.07
N ALA A 801 -18.08 35.52 15.81
CA ALA A 801 -18.47 36.92 15.94
C ALA A 801 -18.62 37.58 14.56
N GLU A 802 -19.71 38.34 14.39
CA GLU A 802 -20.04 39.09 13.19
C GLU A 802 -18.94 40.16 12.98
N GLY A 803 -17.97 39.82 12.12
CA GLY A 803 -16.69 40.55 12.01
C GLY A 803 -15.58 39.74 11.33
N TRP A 804 -15.74 38.42 11.21
CA TRP A 804 -14.86 37.53 10.42
C TRP A 804 -15.02 37.69 8.89
N SER A 805 -15.18 38.93 8.40
CA SER A 805 -15.05 39.21 6.97
C SER A 805 -13.57 39.28 6.61
N SER A 806 -13.08 38.24 5.94
CA SER A 806 -11.76 38.13 5.29
C SER A 806 -10.54 38.26 6.21
N TYR A 807 -9.94 37.10 6.53
CA TYR A 807 -8.52 36.98 6.90
C TYR A 807 -7.64 37.47 5.74
N GLY A 808 -7.51 38.79 5.61
CA GLY A 808 -6.71 39.46 4.59
C GLY A 808 -5.82 40.60 5.11
N SER A 809 -5.94 41.02 6.39
CA SER A 809 -5.18 42.18 6.88
C SER A 809 -4.67 42.11 8.33
N GLU A 810 -4.92 41.05 9.10
CA GLU A 810 -4.45 40.98 10.50
C GLU A 810 -3.03 40.40 10.68
N HIS A 811 -2.40 39.88 9.62
CA HIS A 811 -1.00 39.42 9.70
C HIS A 811 0.05 40.55 9.58
N GLU A 812 -0.34 41.78 9.21
CA GLU A 812 0.56 42.95 9.26
C GLU A 812 0.67 43.57 10.66
N MET A 813 -0.28 43.32 11.56
CA MET A 813 -0.30 43.96 12.88
C MET A 813 0.57 43.24 13.93
N LEU A 814 0.90 41.95 13.73
CA LEU A 814 1.77 41.20 14.64
C LEU A 814 3.28 41.36 14.37
N LEU A 815 3.66 42.02 13.26
CA LEU A 815 5.07 42.29 12.94
C LEU A 815 5.57 43.66 13.42
N GLU A 816 4.68 44.61 13.73
CA GLU A 816 5.07 45.91 14.31
C GLU A 816 5.17 45.88 15.84
N GLU A 817 4.47 44.96 16.53
CA GLU A 817 4.46 44.92 18.00
C GLU A 817 5.69 44.21 18.61
N PHE A 818 6.43 43.41 17.83
CA PHE A 818 7.70 42.79 18.25
C PHE A 818 8.91 43.46 17.58
N GLY A 819 9.15 44.73 17.91
CA GLY A 819 10.28 45.55 17.44
C GLY A 819 11.68 45.02 17.81
N VAL A 820 12.07 43.88 17.24
CA VAL A 820 13.40 43.30 17.33
C VAL A 820 13.98 43.23 15.92
N ALA A 821 14.87 44.17 15.61
CA ALA A 821 15.64 44.16 14.38
C ALA A 821 16.48 42.88 14.31
N LEU A 822 16.06 41.90 13.50
CA LEU A 822 16.81 40.67 13.27
C LEU A 822 18.08 41.00 12.48
N SER A 823 19.23 40.61 13.06
CA SER A 823 20.54 40.79 12.44
C SER A 823 20.69 39.96 11.15
N ALA A 824 21.56 40.40 10.25
CA ALA A 824 21.76 39.77 8.93
C ALA A 824 22.12 38.26 8.97
N GLY A 825 22.54 37.72 10.12
CA GLY A 825 22.81 36.30 10.31
C GLY A 825 21.58 35.39 10.48
N GLN A 826 20.38 35.94 10.70
CA GLN A 826 19.17 35.14 10.99
C GLN A 826 18.22 34.96 9.79
N ARG A 827 18.53 35.55 8.63
CA ARG A 827 17.70 35.42 7.41
C ARG A 827 17.68 34.01 6.82
N GLY A 828 18.63 33.14 7.18
CA GLY A 828 18.63 31.74 6.77
C GLY A 828 17.50 30.91 7.41
N VAL A 829 17.10 31.24 8.64
CA VAL A 829 16.07 30.51 9.40
C VAL A 829 14.65 30.92 8.98
N ALA A 830 14.48 32.16 8.50
CA ALA A 830 13.19 32.66 8.02
C ALA A 830 12.69 31.92 6.76
N SER A 831 13.59 31.44 5.89
CA SER A 831 13.20 30.67 4.70
C SER A 831 12.62 29.29 5.02
N THR A 832 13.13 28.64 6.07
CA THR A 832 12.64 27.34 6.54
C THR A 832 11.29 27.50 7.24
N LEU A 833 11.13 28.55 8.05
CA LEU A 833 9.88 28.89 8.71
C LEU A 833 8.80 29.32 7.71
N GLN A 834 9.15 30.06 6.65
CA GLN A 834 8.21 30.39 5.58
C GLN A 834 7.75 29.14 4.82
N THR A 835 8.63 28.15 4.67
CA THR A 835 8.26 26.87 4.02
C THR A 835 7.33 26.05 4.91
N GLU A 836 7.55 26.04 6.23
CA GLU A 836 6.65 25.38 7.19
C GLU A 836 5.31 26.13 7.33
N ILE A 837 5.31 27.47 7.32
CA ILE A 837 4.10 28.29 7.31
C ILE A 837 3.31 28.04 6.03
N ASN A 838 3.96 28.05 4.86
CA ASN A 838 3.31 27.76 3.59
C ASN A 838 2.78 26.31 3.52
N ALA A 839 3.46 25.34 4.18
CA ALA A 839 2.99 23.96 4.28
C ALA A 839 1.83 23.78 5.27
N ILE A 840 1.75 24.61 6.31
CA ILE A 840 0.62 24.69 7.23
C ILE A 840 -0.57 25.37 6.54
N GLU A 841 -0.35 26.45 5.81
CA GLU A 841 -1.39 27.15 5.03
C GLU A 841 -1.93 26.29 3.87
N ALA A 842 -1.08 25.47 3.24
CA ALA A 842 -1.51 24.55 2.18
C ALA A 842 -2.28 23.32 2.70
N ASN A 843 -2.20 23.00 3.99
CA ASN A 843 -2.86 21.84 4.60
C ASN A 843 -3.91 22.21 5.67
N ALA A 844 -4.03 23.47 6.07
CA ALA A 844 -5.12 23.93 6.90
C ALA A 844 -6.38 23.91 6.03
N PRO A 845 -7.39 23.06 6.34
CA PRO A 845 -8.66 23.16 5.64
C PRO A 845 -9.16 24.58 5.86
N LEU A 846 -9.36 25.33 4.77
CA LEU A 846 -10.08 26.59 4.78
C LEU A 846 -11.43 26.32 5.42
N LEU A 847 -11.54 26.56 6.72
CA LEU A 847 -12.77 26.49 7.48
C LEU A 847 -13.56 27.73 7.10
N THR A 848 -14.19 27.69 5.93
CA THR A 848 -15.23 28.65 5.58
C THR A 848 -16.34 28.50 6.59
N ALA A 849 -16.55 29.52 7.41
CA ALA A 849 -17.66 29.60 8.33
C ALA A 849 -18.97 29.30 7.56
N GLN A 850 -19.80 28.44 8.12
CA GLN A 850 -21.06 28.06 7.51
C GLN A 850 -22.11 29.12 7.85
N ARG A 851 -22.76 29.66 6.80
CA ARG A 851 -23.90 30.56 6.96
C ARG A 851 -25.13 29.75 7.39
N VAL A 852 -25.68 30.05 8.55
CA VAL A 852 -26.91 29.44 9.06
C VAL A 852 -27.98 30.52 9.16
N ALA A 853 -29.07 30.33 8.42
CA ALA A 853 -30.21 31.26 8.46
C ALA A 853 -31.14 30.89 9.61
N ALA A 854 -31.80 31.89 10.18
CA ALA A 854 -32.89 31.70 11.14
C ALA A 854 -33.95 30.74 10.56
N VAL A 855 -34.54 29.93 11.44
CA VAL A 855 -35.57 28.96 11.08
C VAL A 855 -36.90 29.44 11.65
N TYR A 856 -37.93 29.46 10.81
CA TYR A 856 -39.28 29.75 11.28
C TYR A 856 -39.88 28.54 11.98
N VAL A 857 -40.16 28.69 13.28
CA VAL A 857 -40.92 27.73 14.07
C VAL A 857 -42.40 28.14 14.03
N PRO A 858 -43.31 27.31 13.50
CA PRO A 858 -44.72 27.66 13.44
C PRO A 858 -45.33 27.73 14.85
N TRP A 859 -46.32 28.61 15.00
CA TRP A 859 -47.17 28.62 16.18
C TRP A 859 -47.90 27.28 16.33
N SER A 860 -47.97 26.75 17.53
CA SER A 860 -48.64 25.46 17.80
C SER A 860 -49.63 25.59 18.95
N VAL A 861 -50.80 24.96 18.80
CA VAL A 861 -51.78 24.82 19.87
C VAL A 861 -51.44 23.56 20.66
N ASP A 862 -51.39 23.65 21.98
CA ASP A 862 -51.23 22.49 22.85
C ASP A 862 -52.62 21.97 23.26
N GLN A 863 -53.08 20.94 22.57
CA GLN A 863 -54.41 20.35 22.81
C GLN A 863 -54.51 19.67 24.18
N ALA A 864 -53.40 19.16 24.72
CA ALA A 864 -53.40 18.52 26.03
C ALA A 864 -53.70 19.53 27.14
N LYS A 865 -53.16 20.76 27.02
CA LYS A 865 -53.40 21.85 27.99
C LYS A 865 -54.81 22.42 27.97
N ARG A 866 -55.61 22.15 26.93
CA ARG A 866 -57.05 22.52 26.92
C ARG A 866 -57.91 21.59 27.76
N THR A 867 -57.47 20.36 27.94
CA THR A 867 -58.25 19.31 28.60
C THR A 867 -58.59 19.69 30.05
N PRO A 868 -57.66 20.24 30.88
CA PRO A 868 -57.99 20.75 32.21
C PRO A 868 -59.08 21.83 32.25
N TYR A 869 -59.06 22.78 31.30
CA TYR A 869 -60.11 23.82 31.20
C TYR A 869 -61.46 23.20 30.88
N LEU A 870 -61.50 22.25 29.93
CA LEU A 870 -62.73 21.54 29.59
C LEU A 870 -63.25 20.74 30.80
N TRP A 871 -62.37 20.04 31.52
CA TRP A 871 -62.74 19.29 32.72
C TRP A 871 -63.29 20.20 33.83
N ALA A 872 -62.63 21.33 34.12
CA ALA A 872 -63.10 22.28 35.12
C ALA A 872 -64.45 22.90 34.73
N ALA A 873 -64.64 23.26 33.45
CA ALA A 873 -65.90 23.79 32.93
C ALA A 873 -67.02 22.75 33.00
N VAL A 874 -66.76 21.50 32.58
CA VAL A 874 -67.74 20.40 32.64
C VAL A 874 -68.09 20.07 34.10
N SER A 875 -67.11 20.05 35.01
CA SER A 875 -67.36 19.85 36.44
C SER A 875 -68.33 20.90 36.98
N GLY A 876 -68.09 22.18 36.71
CA GLY A 876 -69.00 23.24 37.15
C GLY A 876 -70.38 23.18 36.49
N LEU A 877 -70.47 22.71 35.23
CA LEU A 877 -71.76 22.48 34.59
C LEU A 877 -72.54 21.33 35.25
N VAL A 878 -71.85 20.27 35.69
CA VAL A 878 -72.45 19.18 36.46
C VAL A 878 -72.95 19.70 37.81
N ASP A 879 -72.12 20.46 38.54
CA ASP A 879 -72.52 21.06 39.82
C ASP A 879 -73.75 21.98 39.67
N ARG A 880 -73.79 22.76 38.59
CA ARG A 880 -74.92 23.63 38.28
C ARG A 880 -76.17 22.83 37.89
N LEU A 881 -76.01 21.75 37.16
CA LEU A 881 -77.11 20.85 36.79
C LEU A 881 -77.71 20.20 38.03
N ASP A 882 -76.87 19.72 38.96
CA ASP A 882 -77.31 19.13 40.22
C ASP A 882 -78.04 20.15 41.08
N ALA A 883 -77.53 21.39 41.16
CA ALA A 883 -78.20 22.49 41.86
C ALA A 883 -79.58 22.81 41.24
N LEU A 884 -79.69 22.85 39.91
CA LEU A 884 -80.95 23.06 39.21
C LEU A 884 -81.92 21.89 39.40
N GLN A 885 -81.44 20.65 39.40
CA GLN A 885 -82.26 19.48 39.69
C GLN A 885 -82.82 19.51 41.11
N ALA A 886 -82.01 19.93 42.08
CA ALA A 886 -82.45 20.12 43.47
C ALA A 886 -83.51 21.24 43.58
N GLU A 887 -83.30 22.37 42.90
CA GLU A 887 -84.28 23.47 42.85
C GLU A 887 -85.61 23.03 42.20
N ILE A 888 -85.55 22.30 41.09
CA ILE A 888 -86.73 21.74 40.43
C ILE A 888 -87.45 20.74 41.35
N ALA A 889 -86.72 19.88 42.08
CA ALA A 889 -87.30 18.93 43.02
C ALA A 889 -88.02 19.65 44.18
N ASP A 890 -87.41 20.70 44.75
CA ASP A 890 -88.03 21.55 45.77
C ASP A 890 -89.29 22.25 45.22
N LEU A 891 -89.22 22.89 44.05
CA LEU A 891 -90.38 23.53 43.41
C LEU A 891 -91.52 22.54 43.15
N ARG A 892 -91.20 21.33 42.67
CA ARG A 892 -92.19 20.26 42.46
C ARG A 892 -92.86 19.81 43.76
N SER A 893 -92.13 19.80 44.88
CA SER A 893 -92.71 19.44 46.19
C SER A 893 -93.71 20.47 46.73
N ARG A 894 -93.70 21.70 46.18
CA ARG A 894 -94.55 22.82 46.60
C ARG A 894 -95.82 23.00 45.76
N ILE A 895 -95.99 22.23 44.68
CA ILE A 895 -97.20 22.25 43.84
C ILE A 895 -98.16 21.18 44.39
N PRO A 896 -99.33 21.57 44.95
CA PRO A 896 -100.27 20.65 45.62
C PRO A 896 -101.03 19.70 44.68
#